data_AF-A0A163JIY5-F1
#
_entry.id   AF-A0A163JIY5-F1
#
_cell.length_a   1.000
_cell.length_b   1.000
_cell.length_c   1.000
_cell.angle_alpha   90.00
_cell.angle_beta   90.00
_cell.angle_gamma   90.00
#
_symmetry.space_group_name_H-M   'P 1'
#
loop_
_entity.id
_entity.type
_entity.pdbx_description
1 polymer ?
#
loop_
_entity_poly.entity_id
_entity_poly.type
_entity_poly.pdbx_seq_one_letter_code
_entity_poly.pdbx_strand_id
1 'polypeptide(L)'
;MASPTRTTTATDEPTSRSPMVSRDSESSSTTSPTTTKPATTPPAEDPKGTWKTKLKAHLPTVAEMRKTVKLSIALLIGIIVNMDNTARQAIGTGSLFAFITVVFYFPARPFGVELEAIVYGTTGALLGAAWSTLGMFLANLARDPTDKIPIQTTSSTVLAVFLFVGTFVVNYIRMYFPKANFGCVFACIILTITLTNASAIGGFQPTIMYMILIPIAVGTAIALAVTIILWPEDTITTFLNVLSLTLNDYNTFFKSQSESFTSLLETTSSTLPELHSSMLRNVLLLIDCKRTVQREILYTHLSAKDCSNITRLVKEMRNPLHGIGFSLLKKNQGLTVLDEEQEKEAFTYVVTDQERQAFKGALTELTPLYTEMADLCYDLLDKTIKRFAQFGNSPRSLTSTIFWPFVRINLFKKRQKPTRGDSDLENNQDPEEEFKYTMDRLQALISSIETSSTPGMVAFLETIHSQEKDPRYDLLYILFCYQMNLKTHCTKVIALAEESIRLAHDRHTRRLWLPSITLKKWFRTCEVDPQVGGDDINATTTGEGLIRTSTRPDALDPDNMAASNDADHYLNTSKKKRYSKLLHKQRKRFLPRDPDVYPPATRSQHFFFALYRFKNWCVSINTFFAFKTAVAVVILSIPAFRIEDAAWFAEWRGQWAQISLVLWLFPMAGLFYSSMLLRLIGTIIGGVLGIVIWEISRGNPYGISVLCFVCFLFLQYSFFYGPMYAKPISILVTVTLALVIVYEYQYVQDGVPNHDEVYLVAGKRVLLVIIGLLAASILNMIPSQVTGRVELRRRLANTITQIGRLYSLLASSYMVSKDESPTDNQRKQFRKLTLEVQRQLADERTLLMNARFEPPLRGTFPSNEYTTLLQSVENMADLVESMVYAAKSIDPEWRTHISTILMSERKDYLSSIMVALKLTAGSLSSKMTYPPFLITPADARHRFSHLVEKKLRIQRRDLNVETLPSFAAYGVYLLASVSFVTELEVALKTVTEMVGVDDPLEWKELNR
;
A
#
# COMPACT_ATOMS: atom_id res chain seq x y z
N MET A 1 -47.79 57.53 -34.71
CA MET A 1 -48.91 57.40 -35.67
C MET A 1 -49.56 56.04 -35.45
N ALA A 2 -50.85 56.06 -35.16
CA ALA A 2 -51.84 54.96 -35.17
C ALA A 2 -51.60 53.71 -34.28
N SER A 3 -52.01 53.88 -33.02
CA SER A 3 -52.75 53.01 -32.08
C SER A 3 -53.92 52.16 -32.67
N PRO A 4 -54.72 51.37 -31.89
CA PRO A 4 -54.45 50.45 -30.76
C PRO A 4 -55.31 49.14 -30.75
N THR A 5 -55.11 48.32 -29.71
CA THR A 5 -56.06 47.42 -28.96
C THR A 5 -56.51 46.01 -29.44
N ARG A 6 -56.41 45.06 -28.46
CA ARG A 6 -57.11 43.76 -28.22
C ARG A 6 -56.73 42.56 -29.14
N THR A 7 -56.53 41.29 -28.70
CA THR A 7 -56.99 40.48 -27.52
C THR A 7 -56.21 39.12 -27.43
N THR A 8 -56.05 38.57 -26.20
CA THR A 8 -55.95 37.13 -25.73
C THR A 8 -54.86 36.17 -26.30
N THR A 9 -54.18 35.20 -25.63
CA THR A 9 -54.20 34.49 -24.31
C THR A 9 -53.00 33.51 -24.19
N ALA A 10 -52.61 33.10 -22.95
CA ALA A 10 -51.91 31.85 -22.51
C ALA A 10 -50.39 31.68 -22.85
N THR A 11 -49.48 31.13 -22.04
CA THR A 11 -49.48 30.45 -20.70
C THR A 11 -48.03 30.42 -20.15
N ASP A 12 -47.95 30.21 -18.83
CA ASP A 12 -46.88 29.61 -18.01
C ASP A 12 -45.59 30.36 -17.63
N GLU A 13 -45.57 30.73 -16.35
CA GLU A 13 -44.46 30.57 -15.40
C GLU A 13 -45.07 30.58 -13.98
N PRO A 14 -44.42 30.05 -12.92
CA PRO A 14 -43.91 31.02 -11.94
C PRO A 14 -42.70 30.59 -11.07
N THR A 15 -42.02 31.61 -10.53
CA THR A 15 -41.05 31.55 -9.43
C THR A 15 -41.59 32.17 -8.12
N SER A 16 -41.26 31.50 -7.00
CA SER A 16 -40.91 32.00 -5.65
C SER A 16 -41.78 33.03 -4.88
N ARG A 17 -42.17 32.69 -3.64
CA ARG A 17 -41.66 33.20 -2.33
C ARG A 17 -42.66 32.92 -1.18
N SER A 18 -42.10 32.65 0.00
CA SER A 18 -42.63 32.55 1.40
C SER A 18 -43.68 33.62 1.81
N PRO A 19 -44.43 33.56 2.97
CA PRO A 19 -44.07 32.98 4.30
C PRO A 19 -45.23 32.45 5.24
N MET A 20 -44.85 32.00 6.47
CA MET A 20 -45.53 32.07 7.80
C MET A 20 -46.85 31.34 8.18
N VAL A 21 -46.75 30.56 9.28
CA VAL A 21 -47.58 30.51 10.54
C VAL A 21 -48.89 29.67 10.65
N SER A 22 -48.77 28.61 11.47
CA SER A 22 -49.63 28.03 12.55
C SER A 22 -51.10 27.57 12.39
N ARG A 23 -51.31 26.34 12.96
CA ARG A 23 -52.36 25.84 13.86
C ARG A 23 -53.68 25.24 13.32
N ASP A 24 -53.83 23.96 13.72
CA ASP A 24 -54.98 23.26 14.32
C ASP A 24 -55.96 22.41 13.49
N SER A 25 -56.03 21.15 13.97
CA SER A 25 -57.17 20.24 14.18
C SER A 25 -57.84 19.45 13.04
N GLU A 26 -57.60 18.13 13.13
CA GLU A 26 -58.57 17.02 13.22
C GLU A 26 -59.17 16.34 11.97
N SER A 27 -58.68 15.11 11.76
CA SER A 27 -59.40 13.84 11.56
C SER A 27 -60.09 13.53 10.22
N SER A 28 -59.59 12.54 9.48
CA SER A 28 -60.03 11.12 9.57
C SER A 28 -59.62 10.29 8.33
N SER A 29 -58.93 9.18 8.62
CA SER A 29 -58.83 7.88 7.90
C SER A 29 -58.81 7.82 6.36
N THR A 30 -57.68 7.39 5.78
CA THR A 30 -57.54 6.06 5.14
C THR A 30 -56.10 5.77 4.75
N THR A 31 -55.72 4.51 4.92
CA THR A 31 -54.37 3.93 4.96
C THR A 31 -53.72 3.77 3.58
N SER A 32 -52.49 4.29 3.45
CA SER A 32 -51.48 3.96 2.44
C SER A 32 -50.08 3.98 3.12
N PRO A 33 -49.04 3.37 2.50
CA PRO A 33 -47.91 2.75 3.17
C PRO A 33 -46.77 3.73 3.49
N THR A 34 -46.20 3.60 4.68
CA THR A 34 -45.12 4.48 5.16
C THR A 34 -43.75 3.82 4.94
N THR A 35 -43.03 4.36 3.96
CA THR A 35 -41.59 4.67 3.95
C THR A 35 -40.69 3.92 4.94
N THR A 36 -39.82 3.09 4.39
CA THR A 36 -38.58 2.60 4.98
C THR A 36 -37.60 3.76 5.20
N LYS A 37 -37.28 4.03 6.48
CA LYS A 37 -36.16 4.87 6.89
C LYS A 37 -34.90 4.02 7.14
N PRO A 38 -33.72 4.67 7.12
CA PRO A 38 -32.43 4.07 6.79
C PRO A 38 -31.72 3.47 7.99
N ALA A 39 -30.65 2.72 7.68
CA ALA A 39 -29.49 2.46 8.51
C ALA A 39 -29.81 1.92 9.91
N THR A 40 -29.69 0.61 10.04
CA THR A 40 -29.52 -0.11 11.30
C THR A 40 -28.50 0.61 12.17
N THR A 41 -29.00 1.30 13.21
CA THR A 41 -28.23 1.59 14.41
C THR A 41 -27.63 0.29 14.95
N PRO A 42 -26.41 0.32 15.51
CA PRO A 42 -25.89 -0.82 16.24
C PRO A 42 -26.89 -1.19 17.36
N PRO A 43 -27.01 -2.47 17.74
CA PRO A 43 -27.94 -2.88 18.79
C PRO A 43 -27.68 -2.04 20.04
N ALA A 44 -28.74 -1.48 20.61
CA ALA A 44 -28.68 -0.74 21.86
C ALA A 44 -28.00 -1.62 22.91
N GLU A 45 -26.79 -1.23 23.31
CA GLU A 45 -26.09 -1.83 24.44
C GLU A 45 -26.95 -1.64 25.70
N ASP A 46 -27.33 -2.74 26.35
CA ASP A 46 -27.83 -2.69 27.72
C ASP A 46 -26.83 -1.90 28.61
N PRO A 47 -27.23 -0.77 29.23
CA PRO A 47 -26.31 0.12 29.93
C PRO A 47 -25.83 -0.42 31.29
N LYS A 48 -26.07 -1.70 31.59
CA LYS A 48 -25.68 -2.37 32.85
C LYS A 48 -24.67 -3.50 32.67
N GLY A 49 -23.92 -3.49 31.56
CA GLY A 49 -22.68 -4.26 31.44
C GLY A 49 -21.57 -3.63 32.29
N THR A 50 -21.34 -4.20 33.48
CA THR A 50 -20.29 -3.86 34.45
C THR A 50 -19.02 -3.36 33.77
N TRP A 51 -18.53 -2.15 34.09
CA TRP A 51 -17.29 -1.54 33.54
C TRP A 51 -16.11 -2.52 33.36
N LYS A 52 -16.04 -3.55 34.23
CA LYS A 52 -15.09 -4.67 34.17
C LYS A 52 -15.17 -5.55 32.90
N THR A 53 -16.33 -5.75 32.27
CA THR A 53 -16.48 -6.54 31.04
C THR A 53 -16.06 -5.73 29.81
N LYS A 54 -16.38 -4.43 29.75
CA LYS A 54 -15.83 -3.51 28.73
C LYS A 54 -14.31 -3.34 28.86
N LEU A 55 -13.79 -3.29 30.09
CA LEU A 55 -12.34 -3.27 30.33
C LEU A 55 -11.66 -4.57 29.89
N LYS A 56 -12.27 -5.74 30.18
CA LYS A 56 -11.74 -7.05 29.77
C LYS A 56 -11.82 -7.29 28.26
N ALA A 57 -12.83 -6.75 27.57
CA ALA A 57 -12.93 -6.82 26.10
C ALA A 57 -11.86 -5.97 25.39
N HIS A 58 -11.38 -4.91 26.05
CA HIS A 58 -10.31 -4.04 25.55
C HIS A 58 -8.91 -4.35 26.10
N LEU A 59 -8.78 -5.25 27.07
CA LEU A 59 -7.47 -5.68 27.60
C LEU A 59 -6.87 -6.74 26.66
N PRO A 60 -5.77 -6.43 25.96
CA PRO A 60 -5.17 -7.36 25.01
C PRO A 60 -4.58 -8.56 25.73
N THR A 61 -4.34 -9.61 24.96
CA THR A 61 -3.70 -10.82 25.47
C THR A 61 -2.26 -10.52 25.93
N VAL A 62 -1.76 -11.28 26.90
CA VAL A 62 -0.39 -11.09 27.43
C VAL A 62 0.68 -11.23 26.34
N ALA A 63 0.41 -12.02 25.29
CA ALA A 63 1.28 -12.17 24.12
C ALA A 63 1.39 -10.88 23.28
N GLU A 64 0.31 -10.11 23.22
CA GLU A 64 0.21 -8.83 22.53
C GLU A 64 0.97 -7.72 23.30
N MET A 65 0.80 -7.66 24.63
CA MET A 65 1.54 -6.72 25.49
C MET A 65 3.06 -6.88 25.44
N ARG A 66 3.58 -8.01 24.95
CA ARG A 66 5.03 -8.27 24.81
C ARG A 66 5.75 -7.17 24.03
N LYS A 67 5.21 -6.72 22.90
CA LYS A 67 5.86 -5.69 22.06
C LYS A 67 5.89 -4.34 22.78
N THR A 68 4.77 -3.98 23.41
CA THR A 68 4.62 -2.79 24.25
C THR A 68 5.64 -2.76 25.38
N VAL A 69 5.76 -3.85 26.13
CA VAL A 69 6.69 -3.96 27.26
C VAL A 69 8.13 -3.98 26.78
N LYS A 70 8.45 -4.73 25.71
CA LYS A 70 9.79 -4.76 25.10
C LYS A 70 10.29 -3.36 24.76
N LEU A 71 9.46 -2.58 24.08
CA LEU A 71 9.79 -1.22 23.69
C LEU A 71 9.90 -0.29 24.90
N SER A 72 8.98 -0.41 25.87
CA SER A 72 9.01 0.38 27.10
C SER A 72 10.28 0.13 27.91
N ILE A 73 10.77 -1.11 27.95
CA ILE A 73 12.05 -1.48 28.58
C ILE A 73 13.22 -0.84 27.82
N ALA A 74 13.21 -0.84 26.49
CA ALA A 74 14.26 -0.19 25.71
C ALA A 74 14.35 1.31 25.99
N LEU A 75 13.19 1.98 26.04
CA LEU A 75 13.08 3.40 26.37
C LEU A 75 13.54 3.69 27.80
N LEU A 76 13.19 2.80 28.74
CA LEU A 76 13.65 2.89 30.13
C LEU A 76 15.18 2.80 30.22
N ILE A 77 15.80 1.83 29.54
CA ILE A 77 17.28 1.70 29.50
C ILE A 77 17.89 2.98 28.93
N GLY A 78 17.31 3.54 27.85
CA GLY A 78 17.75 4.80 27.27
C GLY A 78 17.70 5.98 28.26
N ILE A 79 16.68 6.05 29.11
CA ILE A 79 16.58 7.10 30.15
C ILE A 79 17.52 6.84 31.32
N ILE A 80 17.67 5.60 31.79
CA ILE A 80 18.58 5.28 32.89
C ILE A 80 20.02 5.70 32.55
N VAL A 81 20.45 5.48 31.31
CA VAL A 81 21.77 5.91 30.82
C VAL A 81 21.96 7.44 30.90
N ASN A 82 20.88 8.21 30.82
CA ASN A 82 20.91 9.66 31.00
C ASN A 82 20.91 10.10 32.47
N MET A 83 20.27 9.31 33.34
CA MET A 83 20.14 9.62 34.77
C MET A 83 21.38 9.21 35.58
N ASP A 84 22.14 8.20 35.14
CA ASP A 84 23.38 7.81 35.80
C ASP A 84 24.50 8.82 35.51
N ASN A 85 25.14 9.33 36.57
CA ASN A 85 26.20 10.31 36.46
C ASN A 85 27.45 9.76 35.77
N THR A 86 27.79 8.49 36.01
CA THR A 86 28.98 7.86 35.42
C THR A 86 28.79 7.68 33.91
N ALA A 87 27.65 7.12 33.49
CA ALA A 87 27.29 6.98 32.10
C ALA A 87 27.17 8.33 31.38
N ARG A 88 26.53 9.33 32.01
CA ARG A 88 26.38 10.68 31.45
C ARG A 88 27.73 11.37 31.24
N GLN A 89 28.65 11.29 32.20
CA GLN A 89 30.01 11.84 32.05
C GLN A 89 30.81 11.12 30.95
N ALA A 90 30.66 9.80 30.81
CA ALA A 90 31.34 9.02 29.77
C ALA A 90 30.80 9.32 28.35
N ILE A 91 29.49 9.58 28.22
CA ILE A 91 28.83 9.85 26.93
C ILE A 91 28.99 11.33 26.52
N GLY A 92 29.07 12.24 27.49
CA GLY A 92 29.18 13.68 27.28
C GLY A 92 27.83 14.41 27.31
N THR A 93 27.88 15.73 27.07
CA THR A 93 26.72 16.65 27.17
C THR A 93 25.57 16.32 26.22
N GLY A 94 25.80 15.51 25.19
CA GLY A 94 24.81 15.02 24.24
C GLY A 94 24.09 13.73 24.63
N SER A 95 24.11 13.31 25.90
CA SER A 95 23.57 12.02 26.38
C SER A 95 22.14 11.70 25.91
N LEU A 96 21.31 12.73 25.73
CA LEU A 96 19.93 12.64 25.23
C LEU A 96 19.82 11.92 23.87
N PHE A 97 20.83 12.05 22.99
CA PHE A 97 20.79 11.39 21.68
C PHE A 97 20.81 9.87 21.78
N ALA A 98 21.27 9.29 22.89
CA ALA A 98 21.16 7.85 23.13
C ALA A 98 19.68 7.42 23.21
N PHE A 99 18.85 8.18 23.93
CA PHE A 99 17.41 7.90 24.03
C PHE A 99 16.68 8.11 22.70
N ILE A 100 16.94 9.21 22.00
CA ILE A 100 16.30 9.53 20.71
C ILE A 100 16.61 8.45 19.67
N THR A 101 17.84 7.93 19.69
CA THR A 101 18.27 6.86 18.78
C THR A 101 17.48 5.58 19.02
N VAL A 102 17.20 5.22 20.28
CA VAL A 102 16.36 4.06 20.63
C VAL A 102 14.91 4.25 20.14
N VAL A 103 14.35 5.46 20.29
CA VAL A 103 13.01 5.79 19.77
C VAL A 103 12.95 5.62 18.25
N PHE A 104 13.96 6.10 17.52
CA PHE A 104 13.96 6.05 16.05
C PHE A 104 14.21 4.65 15.48
N TYR A 105 15.08 3.83 16.09
CA TYR A 105 15.27 2.45 15.61
C TYR A 105 14.12 1.52 15.99
N PHE A 106 13.40 1.83 17.07
CA PHE A 106 12.19 1.10 17.49
C PHE A 106 12.45 -0.41 17.64
N PRO A 107 13.07 -0.87 18.75
CA PRO A 107 13.54 -2.25 18.94
C PRO A 107 12.42 -3.31 19.08
N ALA A 108 11.20 -3.02 18.65
CA ALA A 108 10.13 -4.00 18.48
C ALA A 108 10.07 -4.59 17.06
N ARG A 109 10.97 -4.18 16.15
CA ARG A 109 11.04 -4.73 14.78
C ARG A 109 11.78 -6.08 14.73
N PRO A 110 11.59 -6.86 13.64
CA PRO A 110 12.44 -8.01 13.37
C PRO A 110 13.90 -7.60 13.20
N PHE A 111 14.81 -8.46 13.66
CA PHE A 111 16.24 -8.17 13.72
C PHE A 111 16.82 -7.78 12.36
N GLY A 112 16.46 -8.48 11.28
CA GLY A 112 16.94 -8.16 9.93
C GLY A 112 16.58 -6.74 9.45
N VAL A 113 15.38 -6.25 9.79
CA VAL A 113 14.92 -4.90 9.41
C VAL A 113 15.65 -3.83 10.23
N GLU A 114 15.84 -4.09 11.52
CA GLU A 114 16.56 -3.18 12.40
C GLU A 114 18.05 -3.10 12.05
N LEU A 115 18.69 -4.22 11.72
CA LEU A 115 20.08 -4.24 11.27
C LEU A 115 20.27 -3.38 10.01
N GLU A 116 19.36 -3.48 9.03
CA GLU A 116 19.37 -2.63 7.82
C GLU A 116 19.27 -1.15 8.20
N ALA A 117 18.36 -0.80 9.12
CA ALA A 117 18.21 0.57 9.61
C ALA A 117 19.45 1.07 10.35
N ILE A 118 20.11 0.23 11.16
CA ILE A 118 21.35 0.57 11.87
C ILE A 118 22.50 0.78 10.87
N VAL A 119 22.61 -0.04 9.83
CA VAL A 119 23.65 0.15 8.78
C VAL A 119 23.45 1.48 8.07
N TYR A 120 22.22 1.82 7.65
CA TYR A 120 21.95 3.14 7.05
C TYR A 120 22.10 4.29 8.05
N GLY A 121 21.70 4.08 9.30
CA GLY A 121 21.77 5.04 10.39
C GLY A 121 23.21 5.42 10.74
N THR A 122 24.05 4.42 10.96
CA THR A 122 25.48 4.58 11.27
C THR A 122 26.26 5.16 10.10
N THR A 123 26.04 4.69 8.87
CA THR A 123 26.67 5.28 7.68
C THR A 123 26.27 6.74 7.48
N GLY A 124 24.99 7.08 7.64
CA GLY A 124 24.51 8.45 7.62
C GLY A 124 25.15 9.33 8.71
N ALA A 125 25.23 8.83 9.94
CA ALA A 125 25.86 9.53 11.05
C ALA A 125 27.35 9.79 10.80
N LEU A 126 28.08 8.81 10.28
CA LEU A 126 29.51 8.94 9.95
C LEU A 126 29.76 9.93 8.80
N LEU A 127 28.92 9.92 7.75
CA LEU A 127 29.02 10.87 6.65
C LEU A 127 28.70 12.30 7.10
N GLY A 128 27.66 12.47 7.92
CA GLY A 128 27.32 13.76 8.51
C GLY A 128 28.43 14.29 9.42
N ALA A 129 29.03 13.42 10.23
CA ALA A 129 30.17 13.72 11.07
C ALA A 129 31.41 14.15 10.26
N ALA A 130 31.77 13.39 9.22
CA ALA A 130 32.91 13.70 8.34
C ALA A 130 32.72 15.02 7.57
N TRP A 131 31.50 15.30 7.09
CA TRP A 131 31.21 16.58 6.44
C TRP A 131 31.29 17.75 7.42
N SER A 132 30.81 17.56 8.64
CA SER A 132 30.83 18.59 9.68
C SER A 132 32.25 18.92 10.13
N THR A 133 33.13 17.92 10.30
CA THR A 133 34.54 18.16 10.66
C THR A 133 35.29 18.90 9.58
N LEU A 134 35.04 18.57 8.32
CA LEU A 134 35.61 19.31 7.19
C LEU A 134 35.12 20.77 7.17
N GLY A 135 33.84 21.01 7.42
CA GLY A 135 33.27 22.36 7.55
C GLY A 135 33.90 23.15 8.69
N MET A 136 34.07 22.54 9.87
CA MET A 136 34.74 23.16 11.02
C MET A 136 36.20 23.48 10.76
N PHE A 137 36.93 22.58 10.09
CA PHE A 137 38.34 22.78 9.74
C PHE A 137 38.52 23.99 8.80
N LEU A 138 37.71 24.05 7.73
CA LEU A 138 37.76 25.17 6.79
C LEU A 138 37.29 26.48 7.40
N ALA A 139 36.27 26.45 8.27
CA ALA A 139 35.83 27.63 9.00
C ALA A 139 36.91 28.15 9.97
N ASN A 140 37.71 27.27 10.56
CA ASN A 140 38.82 27.66 11.41
C ASN A 140 39.99 28.27 10.60
N LEU A 141 40.25 27.78 9.39
CA LEU A 141 41.25 28.37 8.49
C LEU A 141 40.83 29.76 7.99
N ALA A 142 39.53 30.00 7.84
CA ALA A 142 38.97 31.30 7.46
C ALA A 142 38.85 32.30 8.62
N ARG A 143 39.20 31.87 9.85
CA ARG A 143 39.10 32.70 11.06
C ARG A 143 40.35 33.57 11.19
N ASP A 144 40.14 34.86 11.43
CA ASP A 144 41.24 35.79 11.68
C ASP A 144 41.78 35.56 13.10
N PRO A 145 43.08 35.19 13.27
CA PRO A 145 43.66 34.96 14.58
C PRO A 145 43.82 36.23 15.43
N THR A 146 43.70 37.43 14.85
CA THR A 146 43.86 38.69 15.61
C THR A 146 42.62 39.06 16.44
N ASP A 147 41.44 38.61 16.01
CA ASP A 147 40.17 38.93 16.66
C ASP A 147 39.82 37.91 17.76
N LYS A 148 39.70 38.41 19.01
CA LYS A 148 39.38 37.58 20.19
C LYS A 148 37.91 37.12 20.25
N ILE A 149 37.03 37.71 19.43
CA ILE A 149 35.61 37.34 19.38
C ILE A 149 35.50 36.03 18.56
N PRO A 150 34.94 34.94 19.13
CA PRO A 150 34.90 33.65 18.44
C PRO A 150 34.00 33.65 17.21
N ILE A 151 32.90 34.41 17.26
CA ILE A 151 31.93 34.52 16.17
C ILE A 151 32.43 35.60 15.20
N GLN A 152 32.93 35.16 14.05
CA GLN A 152 33.43 36.03 12.98
C GLN A 152 32.60 35.82 11.71
N THR A 153 32.38 36.88 10.95
CA THR A 153 31.54 36.84 9.74
C THR A 153 32.09 35.91 8.66
N THR A 154 33.42 35.87 8.47
CA THR A 154 34.09 34.99 7.49
C THR A 154 33.91 33.51 7.84
N SER A 155 34.26 33.15 9.08
CA SER A 155 34.13 31.78 9.60
C SER A 155 32.68 31.28 9.61
N SER A 156 31.75 32.12 10.08
CA SER A 156 30.33 31.79 10.11
C SER A 156 29.71 31.66 8.72
N THR A 157 30.16 32.43 7.72
CA THR A 157 29.73 32.28 6.33
C THR A 157 30.15 30.92 5.77
N VAL A 158 31.38 30.48 6.04
CA VAL A 158 31.85 29.14 5.65
C VAL A 158 30.98 28.06 6.29
N LEU A 159 30.71 28.15 7.60
CA LEU A 159 29.83 27.20 8.30
C LEU A 159 28.41 27.17 7.72
N ALA A 160 27.84 28.32 7.38
CA ALA A 160 26.51 28.41 6.75
C ALA A 160 26.46 27.76 5.37
N VAL A 161 27.51 27.94 4.54
CA VAL A 161 27.62 27.27 3.23
C VAL A 161 27.76 25.75 3.40
N PHE A 162 28.55 25.28 4.36
CA PHE A 162 28.69 23.86 4.67
C PHE A 162 27.38 23.24 5.17
N LEU A 163 26.63 23.98 5.99
CA LEU A 163 25.30 23.59 6.47
C LEU A 163 24.31 23.51 5.30
N PHE A 164 24.33 24.49 4.39
CA PHE A 164 23.48 24.50 3.19
C PHE A 164 23.75 23.29 2.29
N VAL A 165 25.01 23.06 1.90
CA VAL A 165 25.38 21.97 0.99
C VAL A 165 25.13 20.60 1.65
N GLY A 166 25.49 20.44 2.92
CA GLY A 166 25.27 19.20 3.66
C GLY A 166 23.78 18.85 3.79
N THR A 167 22.96 19.82 4.20
CA THR A 167 21.51 19.62 4.32
C THR A 167 20.83 19.38 2.96
N PHE A 168 21.29 20.03 1.88
CA PHE A 168 20.81 19.79 0.52
C PHE A 168 21.08 18.36 0.07
N VAL A 169 22.33 17.89 0.17
CA VAL A 169 22.73 16.55 -0.27
C VAL A 169 22.01 15.46 0.54
N VAL A 170 21.96 15.62 1.86
CA VAL A 170 21.29 14.65 2.74
C VAL A 170 19.78 14.57 2.47
N ASN A 171 19.10 15.72 2.33
CA ASN A 171 17.66 15.71 2.02
C ASN A 171 17.38 15.25 0.58
N TYR A 172 18.30 15.48 -0.36
CA TYR A 172 18.21 14.92 -1.71
C TYR A 172 18.29 13.39 -1.67
N ILE A 173 19.27 12.82 -0.95
CA ILE A 173 19.38 11.37 -0.75
C ILE A 173 18.12 10.83 -0.05
N ARG A 174 17.62 11.52 0.98
CA ARG A 174 16.38 11.16 1.69
C ARG A 174 15.17 11.02 0.76
N MET A 175 15.05 11.90 -0.24
CA MET A 175 13.94 11.85 -1.20
C MET A 175 14.11 10.73 -2.24
N TYR A 176 15.34 10.42 -2.65
CA TYR A 176 15.61 9.37 -3.65
C TYR A 176 15.68 7.95 -3.06
N PHE A 177 16.14 7.83 -1.82
CA PHE A 177 16.29 6.56 -1.11
C PHE A 177 15.49 6.61 0.20
N PRO A 178 14.17 6.33 0.15
CA PRO A 178 13.33 6.34 1.34
C PRO A 178 13.92 5.50 2.47
N LYS A 179 14.46 4.31 2.15
CA LYS A 179 15.17 3.40 3.07
C LYS A 179 16.23 4.04 3.98
N ALA A 180 16.94 5.03 3.46
CA ALA A 180 18.01 5.72 4.19
C ALA A 180 17.48 6.89 5.05
N ASN A 181 16.16 7.02 5.23
CA ASN A 181 15.55 8.14 5.94
C ASN A 181 16.11 8.35 7.35
N PHE A 182 16.26 7.29 8.15
CA PHE A 182 16.83 7.41 9.50
C PHE A 182 18.30 7.86 9.47
N GLY A 183 19.11 7.32 8.56
CA GLY A 183 20.48 7.78 8.35
C GLY A 183 20.58 9.25 7.93
N CYS A 184 19.68 9.69 7.05
CA CYS A 184 19.60 11.08 6.66
C CYS A 184 19.16 12.00 7.82
N VAL A 185 18.24 11.53 8.66
CA VAL A 185 17.81 12.26 9.86
C VAL A 185 18.99 12.42 10.84
N PHE A 186 19.72 11.35 11.15
CA PHE A 186 20.90 11.44 12.02
C PHE A 186 21.98 12.35 11.43
N ALA A 187 22.24 12.26 10.12
CA ALA A 187 23.17 13.15 9.44
C ALA A 187 22.74 14.63 9.56
N CYS A 188 21.47 14.95 9.35
CA CYS A 188 20.94 16.30 9.50
C CYS A 188 21.03 16.82 10.95
N ILE A 189 20.76 15.98 11.95
CA ILE A 189 20.89 16.34 13.37
C ILE A 189 22.34 16.69 13.68
N ILE A 190 23.29 15.84 13.27
CA ILE A 190 24.73 16.10 13.48
C ILE A 190 25.16 17.39 12.78
N LEU A 191 24.80 17.57 11.51
CA LEU A 191 25.14 18.78 10.73
C LEU A 191 24.63 20.05 11.43
N THR A 192 23.36 20.04 11.82
CA THR A 192 22.69 21.20 12.42
C THR A 192 23.34 21.59 13.74
N ILE A 193 23.58 20.63 14.63
CA ILE A 193 24.11 20.93 15.97
C ILE A 193 25.60 21.26 15.93
N THR A 194 26.40 20.49 15.20
CA THR A 194 27.85 20.69 15.18
C THR A 194 28.24 22.00 14.51
N LEU A 195 27.65 22.33 13.34
CA LEU A 195 28.01 23.54 12.60
C LEU A 195 27.49 24.82 13.25
N THR A 196 26.35 24.78 13.95
CA THR A 196 25.87 25.94 14.71
C THR A 196 26.71 26.17 15.97
N ASN A 197 27.05 25.12 16.72
CA ASN A 197 27.89 25.25 17.92
C ASN A 197 29.35 25.61 17.60
N ALA A 198 29.87 25.18 16.45
CA ALA A 198 31.24 25.50 16.01
C ALA A 198 31.48 27.00 15.81
N SER A 199 30.42 27.77 15.53
CA SER A 199 30.53 29.23 15.37
C SER A 199 30.87 29.94 16.69
N ALA A 200 30.37 29.42 17.82
CA ALA A 200 30.55 30.02 19.14
C ALA A 200 31.89 29.66 19.79
N ILE A 201 32.60 28.65 19.27
CA ILE A 201 33.84 28.14 19.85
C ILE A 201 35.04 28.58 19.01
N GLY A 202 36.04 29.17 19.67
CA GLY A 202 37.31 29.54 19.04
C GLY A 202 38.18 28.31 18.79
N GLY A 203 38.70 28.17 17.57
CA GLY A 203 39.58 27.07 17.17
C GLY A 203 38.90 25.87 16.50
N PHE A 204 39.71 24.91 16.05
CA PHE A 204 39.26 23.62 15.54
C PHE A 204 39.11 22.62 16.69
N GLN A 205 37.87 22.35 17.12
CA GLN A 205 37.57 21.39 18.18
C GLN A 205 36.63 20.28 17.68
N PRO A 206 37.15 19.13 17.21
CA PRO A 206 36.32 18.01 16.77
C PRO A 206 35.58 17.33 17.93
N THR A 207 35.88 17.67 19.19
CA THR A 207 35.24 17.14 20.39
C THR A 207 33.71 17.28 20.37
N ILE A 208 33.19 18.39 19.81
CA ILE A 208 31.74 18.64 19.69
C ILE A 208 31.05 17.55 18.86
N MET A 209 31.71 17.04 17.83
CA MET A 209 31.21 15.95 17.01
C MET A 209 31.15 14.64 17.81
N TYR A 210 32.20 14.32 18.57
CA TYR A 210 32.24 13.12 19.40
C TYR A 210 31.16 13.13 20.49
N MET A 211 30.84 14.29 21.06
CA MET A 211 29.75 14.46 22.03
C MET A 211 28.37 14.07 21.50
N ILE A 212 28.18 13.98 20.18
CA ILE A 212 26.92 13.56 19.55
C ILE A 212 27.05 12.14 18.98
N LEU A 213 28.19 11.83 18.35
CA LEU A 213 28.42 10.54 17.71
C LEU A 213 28.47 9.38 18.72
N ILE A 214 29.09 9.59 19.90
CA ILE A 214 29.16 8.58 20.96
C ILE A 214 27.76 8.22 21.49
N PRO A 215 26.90 9.18 21.91
CA PRO A 215 25.55 8.83 22.34
C PRO A 215 24.71 8.15 21.26
N ILE A 216 24.84 8.55 19.98
CA ILE A 216 24.18 7.83 18.88
C ILE A 216 24.67 6.37 18.82
N ALA A 217 25.98 6.13 18.93
CA ALA A 217 26.54 4.78 18.97
C ALA A 217 26.04 3.97 20.18
N VAL A 218 25.99 4.57 21.37
CA VAL A 218 25.42 3.92 22.57
C VAL A 218 23.94 3.59 22.37
N GLY A 219 23.15 4.51 21.83
CA GLY A 219 21.75 4.27 21.49
C GLY A 219 21.57 3.15 20.45
N THR A 220 22.44 3.09 19.43
CA THR A 220 22.44 1.97 18.45
C THR A 220 22.72 0.64 19.13
N ALA A 221 23.67 0.61 20.08
CA ALA A 221 24.04 -0.59 20.81
C ALA A 221 22.92 -1.06 21.75
N ILE A 222 22.24 -0.13 22.43
CA ILE A 222 21.08 -0.44 23.28
C ILE A 222 19.94 -1.02 22.45
N ALA A 223 19.59 -0.39 21.32
CA ALA A 223 18.53 -0.88 20.44
C ALA A 223 18.83 -2.30 19.94
N LEU A 224 20.03 -2.52 19.40
CA LEU A 224 20.50 -3.82 18.94
C LEU A 224 20.48 -4.88 20.07
N ALA A 225 20.96 -4.52 21.26
CA ALA A 225 21.02 -5.42 22.41
C ALA A 225 19.61 -5.84 22.85
N VAL A 226 18.68 -4.89 22.97
CA VAL A 226 17.29 -5.19 23.34
C VAL A 226 16.64 -6.08 22.29
N THR A 227 16.89 -5.85 21.01
CA THR A 227 16.28 -6.65 19.94
C THR A 227 16.77 -8.10 19.92
N ILE A 228 18.07 -8.31 20.16
CA ILE A 228 18.67 -9.65 20.21
C ILE A 228 18.27 -10.38 21.51
N ILE A 229 18.36 -9.69 22.65
CA ILE A 229 18.29 -10.32 23.98
C ILE A 229 16.85 -10.47 24.44
N LEU A 230 16.07 -9.39 24.36
CA LEU A 230 14.73 -9.32 24.93
C LEU A 230 13.73 -9.75 23.86
N TRP A 231 13.11 -10.91 24.01
CA TRP A 231 11.99 -11.29 23.15
C TRP A 231 12.28 -11.08 21.64
N PRO A 232 13.28 -11.77 21.04
CA PRO A 232 13.51 -11.65 19.61
C PRO A 232 12.24 -11.99 18.82
N GLU A 233 11.94 -11.18 17.80
CA GLU A 233 10.85 -11.45 16.87
C GLU A 233 11.36 -12.39 15.79
N ASP A 234 10.75 -13.57 15.66
CA ASP A 234 11.11 -14.53 14.63
C ASP A 234 10.35 -14.17 13.34
N THR A 235 11.05 -13.69 12.30
CA THR A 235 10.39 -13.28 11.05
C THR A 235 9.60 -14.42 10.38
N ILE A 236 10.00 -15.69 10.58
CA ILE A 236 9.25 -16.83 10.04
C ILE A 236 7.92 -17.04 10.77
N THR A 237 7.85 -16.84 12.09
CA THR A 237 6.56 -16.98 12.79
C THR A 237 5.61 -15.86 12.38
N THR A 238 6.12 -14.64 12.22
CA THR A 238 5.37 -13.53 11.62
C THR A 238 4.89 -13.88 10.21
N PHE A 239 5.76 -14.41 9.35
CA PHE A 239 5.37 -14.85 8.00
C PHE A 239 4.29 -15.94 8.03
N LEU A 240 4.41 -16.93 8.91
CA LEU A 240 3.44 -18.03 9.04
C LEU A 240 2.10 -17.56 9.61
N ASN A 241 2.11 -16.59 10.54
CA ASN A 241 0.88 -15.99 11.07
C ASN A 241 0.14 -15.17 10.00
N VAL A 242 0.88 -14.38 9.21
CA VAL A 242 0.30 -13.65 8.07
C VAL A 242 -0.19 -14.62 7.00
N LEU A 243 0.54 -15.70 6.75
CA LEU A 243 0.13 -16.77 5.85
C LEU A 243 -1.16 -17.44 6.32
N SER A 244 -1.26 -17.84 7.59
CA SER A 244 -2.46 -18.49 8.13
C SER A 244 -3.66 -17.56 8.08
N LEU A 245 -3.48 -16.27 8.40
CA LEU A 245 -4.54 -15.28 8.29
C LEU A 245 -4.99 -15.09 6.84
N THR A 246 -4.05 -14.94 5.91
CA THR A 246 -4.36 -14.81 4.47
C THR A 246 -5.11 -16.02 3.94
N LEU A 247 -4.67 -17.23 4.29
CA LEU A 247 -5.30 -18.47 3.85
C LEU A 247 -6.66 -18.70 4.52
N ASN A 248 -6.84 -18.29 5.78
CA ASN A 248 -8.13 -18.35 6.47
C ASN A 248 -9.14 -17.38 5.87
N ASP A 249 -8.73 -16.15 5.56
CA ASP A 249 -9.55 -15.18 4.82
C ASP A 249 -9.93 -15.71 3.43
N TYR A 250 -9.01 -16.40 2.75
CA TYR A 250 -9.30 -17.04 1.47
C TYR A 250 -10.31 -18.17 1.63
N ASN A 251 -10.15 -19.01 2.65
CA ASN A 251 -11.01 -20.18 2.87
C ASN A 251 -12.43 -19.76 3.27
N THR A 252 -12.55 -18.79 4.18
CA THR A 252 -13.85 -18.24 4.62
C THR A 252 -14.59 -17.56 3.47
N PHE A 253 -13.89 -16.75 2.67
CA PHE A 253 -14.49 -16.14 1.50
C PHE A 253 -14.90 -17.17 0.45
N PHE A 254 -14.02 -18.14 0.15
CA PHE A 254 -14.32 -19.22 -0.78
C PHE A 254 -15.60 -19.97 -0.38
N LYS A 255 -15.71 -20.37 0.90
CA LYS A 255 -16.88 -21.06 1.42
C LYS A 255 -18.15 -20.22 1.31
N SER A 256 -18.12 -18.98 1.81
CA SER A 256 -19.27 -18.06 1.77
C SER A 256 -19.77 -17.81 0.35
N GLN A 257 -18.87 -17.60 -0.60
CA GLN A 257 -19.22 -17.33 -2.00
C GLN A 257 -19.71 -18.59 -2.72
N SER A 258 -19.12 -19.75 -2.44
CA SER A 258 -19.53 -21.03 -3.05
C SER A 258 -20.91 -21.45 -2.57
N GLU A 259 -21.20 -21.35 -1.27
CA GLU A 259 -22.53 -21.61 -0.69
C GLU A 259 -23.58 -20.64 -1.25
N SER A 260 -23.23 -19.36 -1.39
CA SER A 260 -24.13 -18.35 -1.97
C SER A 260 -24.35 -18.56 -3.48
N PHE A 261 -23.38 -19.12 -4.20
CA PHE A 261 -23.51 -19.43 -5.61
C PHE A 261 -24.44 -20.63 -5.84
N THR A 262 -24.31 -21.68 -5.03
CA THR A 262 -25.17 -22.86 -5.11
C THR A 262 -26.58 -22.62 -4.56
N SER A 263 -26.75 -21.67 -3.64
CA SER A 263 -28.09 -21.29 -3.15
C SER A 263 -28.91 -20.58 -4.23
N LEU A 264 -30.18 -20.96 -4.34
CA LEU A 264 -31.17 -20.32 -5.22
C LEU A 264 -31.79 -19.05 -4.63
N LEU A 265 -31.55 -18.77 -3.33
CA LEU A 265 -32.03 -17.57 -2.64
C LEU A 265 -31.09 -16.38 -2.92
N GLU A 266 -31.67 -15.19 -3.08
CA GLU A 266 -30.93 -13.93 -3.14
C GLU A 266 -30.37 -13.61 -1.75
N THR A 267 -29.13 -14.01 -1.50
CA THR A 267 -28.42 -13.64 -0.28
C THR A 267 -27.56 -12.41 -0.54
N THR A 268 -27.78 -11.34 0.22
CA THR A 268 -26.94 -10.14 0.25
C THR A 268 -25.58 -10.46 0.88
N SER A 269 -24.69 -11.12 0.13
CA SER A 269 -23.32 -11.35 0.62
C SER A 269 -22.57 -10.01 0.71
N SER A 270 -21.64 -9.92 1.67
CA SER A 270 -20.78 -8.75 1.92
C SER A 270 -20.18 -8.18 0.64
N THR A 271 -20.13 -6.85 0.52
CA THR A 271 -19.70 -6.16 -0.70
C THR A 271 -18.33 -6.70 -1.19
N LEU A 272 -18.31 -7.32 -2.38
CA LEU A 272 -17.10 -7.85 -3.04
C LEU A 272 -15.88 -6.88 -2.97
N PRO A 273 -16.04 -5.54 -3.09
CA PRO A 273 -14.93 -4.60 -3.04
C PRO A 273 -14.19 -4.53 -1.69
N GLU A 274 -14.93 -4.58 -0.56
CA GLU A 274 -14.32 -4.48 0.77
C GLU A 274 -13.46 -5.70 1.07
N LEU A 275 -13.98 -6.89 0.79
CA LEU A 275 -13.27 -8.13 1.05
C LEU A 275 -12.11 -8.33 0.07
N HIS A 276 -12.29 -7.95 -1.20
CA HIS A 276 -11.23 -7.93 -2.19
C HIS A 276 -10.05 -7.04 -1.77
N SER A 277 -10.34 -5.84 -1.25
CA SER A 277 -9.31 -4.93 -0.74
C SER A 277 -8.54 -5.53 0.44
N SER A 278 -9.21 -6.28 1.31
CA SER A 278 -8.57 -6.99 2.42
C SER A 278 -7.64 -8.10 1.92
N MET A 279 -8.09 -8.92 0.96
CA MET A 279 -7.30 -9.98 0.35
C MET A 279 -6.04 -9.44 -0.33
N LEU A 280 -6.18 -8.38 -1.12
CA LEU A 280 -5.05 -7.69 -1.76
C LEU A 280 -4.02 -7.21 -0.74
N ARG A 281 -4.50 -6.55 0.32
CA ARG A 281 -3.65 -6.05 1.41
C ARG A 281 -2.87 -7.19 2.07
N ASN A 282 -3.52 -8.29 2.41
CA ASN A 282 -2.88 -9.41 3.09
C ASN A 282 -1.84 -10.11 2.21
N VAL A 283 -2.08 -10.22 0.90
CA VAL A 283 -1.08 -10.71 -0.06
C VAL A 283 0.11 -9.77 -0.17
N LEU A 284 -0.11 -8.46 -0.19
CA LEU A 284 0.98 -7.47 -0.19
C LEU A 284 1.81 -7.57 1.09
N LEU A 285 1.16 -7.66 2.25
CA LEU A 285 1.83 -7.91 3.53
C LEU A 285 2.63 -9.22 3.51
N LEU A 286 2.07 -10.30 2.97
CA LEU A 286 2.78 -11.58 2.84
C LEU A 286 4.02 -11.46 1.93
N ILE A 287 3.95 -10.65 0.87
CA ILE A 287 5.10 -10.35 0.00
C ILE A 287 6.19 -9.61 0.75
N ASP A 288 5.81 -8.67 1.62
CA ASP A 288 6.73 -7.90 2.41
C ASP A 288 7.36 -8.74 3.53
N CYS A 289 6.58 -9.58 4.22
CA CYS A 289 7.12 -10.59 5.15
C CYS A 289 8.08 -11.55 4.43
N LYS A 290 7.76 -12.00 3.21
CA LYS A 290 8.71 -12.80 2.41
C LYS A 290 10.02 -12.05 2.17
N ARG A 291 9.95 -10.74 1.87
CA ARG A 291 11.14 -9.92 1.62
C ARG A 291 11.98 -9.74 2.88
N THR A 292 11.37 -9.60 4.06
CA THR A 292 12.09 -9.52 5.33
C THR A 292 12.78 -10.85 5.63
N VAL A 293 12.10 -11.99 5.45
CA VAL A 293 12.70 -13.33 5.57
C VAL A 293 13.94 -13.47 4.68
N GLN A 294 13.90 -12.98 3.43
CA GLN A 294 15.03 -13.10 2.51
C GLN A 294 16.29 -12.29 2.90
N ARG A 295 16.14 -11.30 3.78
CA ARG A 295 17.21 -10.39 4.21
C ARG A 295 17.86 -10.82 5.53
N GLU A 296 17.22 -11.70 6.29
CA GLU A 296 17.66 -12.07 7.62
C GLU A 296 18.50 -13.36 7.64
N ILE A 297 19.33 -13.49 8.67
CA ILE A 297 20.00 -14.75 9.02
C ILE A 297 19.00 -15.55 9.87
N LEU A 298 18.53 -16.67 9.35
CA LEU A 298 17.43 -17.44 9.94
C LEU A 298 17.97 -18.71 10.60
N TYR A 299 17.48 -19.04 11.80
CA TYR A 299 17.70 -20.35 12.42
C TYR A 299 16.37 -21.11 12.53
N THR A 300 15.97 -21.78 11.45
CA THR A 300 14.60 -22.27 11.26
C THR A 300 14.53 -23.54 10.42
N HIS A 301 13.34 -24.17 10.37
CA HIS A 301 13.07 -25.31 9.49
C HIS A 301 12.91 -24.88 8.02
N LEU A 302 12.19 -23.79 7.78
CA LEU A 302 11.91 -23.27 6.44
C LEU A 302 13.04 -22.38 5.93
N SER A 303 13.36 -22.50 4.65
CA SER A 303 14.29 -21.59 3.95
C SER A 303 13.56 -20.41 3.32
N ALA A 304 14.31 -19.34 3.01
CA ALA A 304 13.77 -18.19 2.29
C ALA A 304 13.26 -18.53 0.86
N LYS A 305 13.78 -19.60 0.24
CA LYS A 305 13.26 -20.12 -1.05
C LYS A 305 11.91 -20.81 -0.86
N ASP A 306 11.74 -21.51 0.25
CA ASP A 306 10.51 -22.23 0.58
C ASP A 306 9.37 -21.22 0.82
N CYS A 307 9.61 -20.19 1.63
CA CYS A 307 8.69 -19.06 1.78
C CYS A 307 8.37 -18.39 0.43
N SER A 308 9.37 -18.28 -0.46
CA SER A 308 9.16 -17.72 -1.79
C SER A 308 8.21 -18.54 -2.66
N ASN A 309 8.28 -19.87 -2.58
CA ASN A 309 7.40 -20.79 -3.29
C ASN A 309 5.99 -20.77 -2.71
N ILE A 310 5.85 -20.81 -1.39
CA ILE A 310 4.56 -20.72 -0.70
C ILE A 310 3.85 -19.41 -1.10
N THR A 311 4.52 -18.25 -0.99
CA THR A 311 3.92 -16.98 -1.39
C THR A 311 3.54 -16.96 -2.88
N ARG A 312 4.27 -17.68 -3.75
CA ARG A 312 3.90 -17.78 -5.16
C ARG A 312 2.58 -18.54 -5.31
N LEU A 313 2.42 -19.69 -4.64
CA LEU A 313 1.19 -20.49 -4.70
C LEU A 313 -0.02 -19.71 -4.16
N VAL A 314 0.14 -19.02 -3.02
CA VAL A 314 -0.92 -18.18 -2.44
C VAL A 314 -1.33 -17.02 -3.37
N LYS A 315 -0.38 -16.40 -4.06
CA LYS A 315 -0.71 -15.37 -5.08
C LYS A 315 -1.53 -15.94 -6.22
N GLU A 316 -1.18 -17.13 -6.69
CA GLU A 316 -1.88 -17.79 -7.80
C GLU A 316 -3.32 -18.21 -7.41
N MET A 317 -3.65 -18.29 -6.12
CA MET A 317 -5.02 -18.57 -5.62
C MET A 317 -5.95 -17.35 -5.65
N ARG A 318 -5.43 -16.12 -5.76
CA ARG A 318 -6.26 -14.89 -5.73
C ARG A 318 -7.21 -14.81 -6.92
N ASN A 319 -6.71 -15.03 -8.14
CA ASN A 319 -7.51 -14.80 -9.35
C ASN A 319 -8.72 -15.75 -9.47
N PRO A 320 -8.57 -17.07 -9.21
CA PRO A 320 -9.71 -17.98 -9.19
C PRO A 320 -10.75 -17.57 -8.15
N LEU A 321 -10.29 -17.09 -6.99
CA LEU A 321 -11.16 -16.67 -5.90
C LEU A 321 -11.94 -15.41 -6.24
N HIS A 322 -11.29 -14.42 -6.89
CA HIS A 322 -11.97 -13.28 -7.49
C HIS A 322 -12.98 -13.72 -8.56
N GLY A 323 -12.62 -14.68 -9.42
CA GLY A 323 -13.50 -15.21 -10.45
C GLY A 323 -14.76 -15.89 -9.91
N ILE A 324 -14.67 -16.54 -8.74
CA ILE A 324 -15.82 -17.09 -8.02
C ILE A 324 -16.74 -15.96 -7.54
N GLY A 325 -16.22 -14.96 -6.84
CA GLY A 325 -17.03 -13.81 -6.40
C GLY A 325 -17.64 -13.02 -7.56
N PHE A 326 -16.90 -12.87 -8.66
CA PHE A 326 -17.37 -12.25 -9.89
C PHE A 326 -18.53 -13.04 -10.52
N SER A 327 -18.45 -14.37 -10.54
CA SER A 327 -19.53 -15.22 -11.03
C SER A 327 -20.81 -15.11 -10.20
N LEU A 328 -20.69 -14.96 -8.87
CA LEU A 328 -21.82 -14.70 -7.99
C LEU A 328 -22.47 -13.34 -8.27
N LEU A 329 -21.67 -12.29 -8.42
CA LEU A 329 -22.21 -10.97 -8.78
C LEU A 329 -22.98 -11.01 -10.10
N LYS A 330 -22.43 -11.69 -11.10
CA LYS A 330 -23.09 -11.84 -12.40
C LYS A 330 -24.34 -12.71 -12.33
N LYS A 331 -24.32 -13.76 -11.51
CA LYS A 331 -25.52 -14.57 -11.20
C LYS A 331 -26.62 -13.69 -10.62
N ASN A 332 -26.31 -12.89 -9.61
CA ASN A 332 -27.28 -12.02 -8.97
C ASN A 332 -27.82 -10.97 -9.96
N GLN A 333 -26.95 -10.31 -10.72
CA GLN A 333 -27.35 -9.37 -11.77
C GLN A 333 -28.23 -10.01 -12.87
N GLY A 334 -27.96 -11.27 -13.24
CA GLY A 334 -28.74 -11.99 -14.26
C GLY A 334 -30.08 -12.54 -13.77
N LEU A 335 -30.19 -12.81 -12.45
CA LEU A 335 -31.40 -13.37 -11.84
C LEU A 335 -32.36 -12.30 -11.28
N THR A 336 -31.90 -11.08 -11.00
CA THR A 336 -32.77 -9.98 -10.57
C THR A 336 -33.80 -9.66 -11.64
N VAL A 337 -35.08 -9.66 -11.25
CA VAL A 337 -36.19 -9.15 -12.08
C VAL A 337 -36.12 -7.62 -12.05
N LEU A 338 -35.99 -6.99 -13.22
CA LEU A 338 -35.97 -5.53 -13.36
C LEU A 338 -37.41 -5.04 -13.59
N ASP A 339 -37.78 -3.89 -13.01
CA ASP A 339 -39.05 -3.19 -13.31
C ASP A 339 -38.99 -2.53 -14.72
N GLU A 340 -40.14 -2.37 -15.39
CA GLU A 340 -40.25 -1.82 -16.78
C GLU A 340 -39.57 -0.45 -16.98
N GLU A 341 -39.45 0.38 -15.93
CA GLU A 341 -38.73 1.66 -15.98
C GLU A 341 -37.21 1.50 -15.85
N GLN A 342 -36.74 0.53 -15.06
CA GLN A 342 -35.31 0.21 -14.91
C GLN A 342 -34.74 -0.54 -16.12
N GLU A 343 -35.60 -1.27 -16.86
CA GLU A 343 -35.25 -1.90 -18.14
C GLU A 343 -34.89 -0.90 -19.25
N LYS A 344 -35.38 0.34 -19.18
CA LYS A 344 -35.05 1.39 -20.16
C LYS A 344 -33.75 2.14 -19.85
N GLU A 345 -33.41 2.29 -18.56
CA GLU A 345 -32.17 2.95 -18.13
C GLU A 345 -30.98 2.00 -18.05
N ALA A 346 -31.21 0.73 -17.72
CA ALA A 346 -30.21 -0.30 -17.86
C ALA A 346 -30.09 -0.59 -19.36
N PHE A 347 -28.99 -0.17 -20.00
CA PHE A 347 -28.54 -0.65 -21.32
C PHE A 347 -28.22 -2.18 -21.32
N THR A 348 -28.81 -2.93 -20.38
CA THR A 348 -28.59 -4.34 -20.05
C THR A 348 -29.88 -5.11 -20.38
N TYR A 349 -29.78 -5.89 -21.44
CA TYR A 349 -30.69 -6.94 -21.94
C TYR A 349 -31.69 -7.56 -20.95
N VAL A 350 -32.94 -7.74 -21.42
CA VAL A 350 -33.99 -8.51 -20.74
C VAL A 350 -33.69 -10.01 -20.89
N VAL A 351 -33.42 -10.69 -19.77
CA VAL A 351 -33.29 -12.15 -19.71
C VAL A 351 -34.69 -12.77 -19.62
N THR A 352 -35.01 -13.74 -20.47
CA THR A 352 -36.35 -14.35 -20.45
C THR A 352 -36.55 -15.24 -19.21
N ASP A 353 -37.78 -15.34 -18.71
CA ASP A 353 -38.07 -16.18 -17.55
C ASP A 353 -37.81 -17.68 -17.81
N GLN A 354 -37.92 -18.13 -19.07
CA GLN A 354 -37.61 -19.51 -19.44
C GLN A 354 -36.10 -19.80 -19.38
N GLU A 355 -35.24 -18.86 -19.81
CA GLU A 355 -33.79 -18.99 -19.62
C GLU A 355 -33.42 -18.98 -18.14
N ARG A 356 -34.06 -18.14 -17.32
CA ARG A 356 -33.84 -18.16 -15.86
C ARG A 356 -34.19 -19.52 -15.26
N GLN A 357 -35.30 -20.13 -15.68
CA GLN A 357 -35.71 -21.46 -15.21
C GLN A 357 -34.75 -22.56 -15.69
N ALA A 358 -34.33 -22.52 -16.94
CA ALA A 358 -33.40 -23.49 -17.50
C ALA A 358 -32.00 -23.37 -16.85
N PHE A 359 -31.54 -22.16 -16.53
CA PHE A 359 -30.33 -21.93 -15.74
C PHE A 359 -30.45 -22.51 -14.32
N LYS A 360 -31.58 -22.27 -13.65
CA LYS A 360 -31.87 -22.85 -12.32
C LYS A 360 -31.85 -24.38 -12.38
N GLY A 361 -32.44 -24.98 -13.42
CA GLY A 361 -32.41 -26.42 -13.65
C GLY A 361 -30.99 -26.97 -13.81
N ALA A 362 -30.18 -26.36 -14.69
CA ALA A 362 -28.79 -26.75 -14.88
C ALA A 362 -27.96 -26.58 -13.60
N LEU A 363 -28.20 -25.51 -12.83
CA LEU A 363 -27.53 -25.27 -11.55
C LEU A 363 -27.90 -26.36 -10.53
N THR A 364 -29.19 -26.73 -10.40
CA THR A 364 -29.63 -27.76 -9.44
C THR A 364 -29.00 -29.13 -9.71
N GLU A 365 -28.74 -29.47 -10.97
CA GLU A 365 -28.06 -30.72 -11.34
C GLU A 365 -26.57 -30.71 -10.95
N LEU A 366 -25.92 -29.54 -11.04
CA LEU A 366 -24.50 -29.37 -10.74
C LEU A 366 -24.21 -29.09 -9.26
N THR A 367 -25.20 -28.59 -8.52
CA THR A 367 -25.11 -28.28 -7.09
C THR A 367 -24.46 -29.39 -6.26
N PRO A 368 -24.88 -30.67 -6.31
CA PRO A 368 -24.28 -31.71 -5.45
C PRO A 368 -22.78 -31.87 -5.68
N LEU A 369 -22.35 -31.76 -6.95
CA LEU A 369 -20.95 -31.85 -7.32
C LEU A 369 -20.17 -30.61 -6.84
N TYR A 370 -20.73 -29.42 -7.05
CA TYR A 370 -20.10 -28.16 -6.60
C TYR A 370 -19.98 -28.08 -5.08
N THR A 371 -20.97 -28.56 -4.33
CA THR A 371 -20.93 -28.60 -2.86
C THR A 371 -19.90 -29.59 -2.36
N GLU A 372 -19.86 -30.83 -2.91
CA GLU A 372 -18.84 -31.82 -2.52
C GLU A 372 -17.42 -31.30 -2.77
N MET A 373 -17.19 -30.67 -3.92
CA MET A 373 -15.91 -30.10 -4.27
C MET A 373 -15.52 -28.91 -3.37
N ALA A 374 -16.46 -28.02 -3.07
CA ALA A 374 -16.23 -26.88 -2.19
C ALA A 374 -15.91 -27.33 -0.75
N ASP A 375 -16.65 -28.30 -0.22
CA ASP A 375 -16.45 -28.82 1.14
C ASP A 375 -15.10 -29.54 1.29
N LEU A 376 -14.75 -30.40 0.34
CA LEU A 376 -13.44 -31.08 0.34
C LEU A 376 -12.29 -30.10 0.19
N CYS A 377 -12.46 -29.06 -0.65
CA CYS A 377 -11.46 -28.01 -0.81
C CYS A 377 -11.28 -27.18 0.47
N TYR A 378 -12.38 -26.88 1.15
CA TYR A 378 -12.37 -26.16 2.43
C TYR A 378 -11.63 -26.95 3.52
N ASP A 379 -11.96 -28.23 3.66
CA ASP A 379 -11.32 -29.12 4.64
C ASP A 379 -9.83 -29.34 4.32
N LEU A 380 -9.48 -29.55 3.05
CA LEU A 380 -8.09 -29.71 2.62
C LEU A 380 -7.26 -28.45 2.91
N LEU A 381 -7.82 -27.26 2.66
CA LEU A 381 -7.13 -26.00 2.93
C LEU A 381 -6.97 -25.77 4.44
N ASP A 382 -7.99 -26.05 5.26
CA ASP A 382 -7.92 -25.96 6.72
C ASP A 382 -6.85 -26.89 7.31
N LYS A 383 -6.83 -28.16 6.88
CA LYS A 383 -5.79 -29.14 7.24
C LYS A 383 -4.39 -28.67 6.80
N THR A 384 -4.28 -28.04 5.63
CA THR A 384 -3.03 -27.48 5.10
C THR A 384 -2.54 -26.28 5.92
N ILE A 385 -3.43 -25.38 6.34
CA ILE A 385 -3.11 -24.25 7.23
C ILE A 385 -2.54 -24.76 8.56
N LYS A 386 -3.21 -25.75 9.17
CA LYS A 386 -2.76 -26.40 10.41
C LYS A 386 -1.37 -27.03 10.24
N ARG A 387 -1.07 -27.64 9.10
CA ARG A 387 0.27 -28.18 8.79
C ARG A 387 1.32 -27.08 8.66
N PHE A 388 1.02 -25.95 8.02
CA PHE A 388 1.98 -24.84 7.93
C PHE A 388 2.29 -24.24 9.30
N ALA A 389 1.30 -24.13 10.18
CA ALA A 389 1.48 -23.64 11.54
C ALA A 389 2.49 -24.47 12.35
N GLN A 390 2.65 -25.77 12.05
CA GLN A 390 3.61 -26.65 12.72
C GLN A 390 5.08 -26.32 12.41
N PHE A 391 5.37 -25.62 11.30
CA PHE A 391 6.74 -25.16 11.00
C PHE A 391 7.13 -23.94 11.84
N GLY A 392 6.16 -23.28 12.46
CA GLY A 392 6.37 -22.18 13.38
C GLY A 392 7.02 -22.63 14.68
N ASN A 393 7.63 -21.68 15.39
CA ASN A 393 8.03 -21.93 16.77
C ASN A 393 6.77 -22.02 17.64
N SER A 394 6.74 -22.99 18.56
CA SER A 394 5.66 -23.12 19.53
C SER A 394 5.48 -21.79 20.28
N PRO A 395 4.23 -21.28 20.43
CA PRO A 395 3.99 -20.06 21.18
C PRO A 395 4.56 -20.19 22.60
N ARG A 396 5.10 -19.09 23.14
CA ARG A 396 5.58 -19.09 24.52
C ARG A 396 4.38 -19.24 25.45
N SER A 397 4.43 -20.20 26.38
CA SER A 397 3.46 -20.28 27.48
C SER A 397 3.51 -18.99 28.31
N LEU A 398 2.39 -18.57 28.88
CA LEU A 398 2.26 -17.36 29.70
C LEU A 398 3.30 -17.31 30.83
N THR A 399 3.46 -18.42 31.57
CA THR A 399 4.45 -18.53 32.65
C THR A 399 5.87 -18.32 32.13
N SER A 400 6.19 -18.99 31.03
CA SER A 400 7.51 -18.91 30.42
C SER A 400 7.78 -17.57 29.71
N THR A 401 6.74 -16.81 29.40
CA THR A 401 6.83 -15.47 28.81
C THR A 401 7.18 -14.45 29.87
N ILE A 402 6.58 -14.58 31.06
CA ILE A 402 6.79 -13.69 32.20
C ILE A 402 8.15 -13.95 32.84
N PHE A 403 8.49 -15.20 33.15
CA PHE A 403 9.70 -15.54 33.90
C PHE A 403 10.98 -15.65 33.05
N TRP A 404 10.87 -15.81 31.72
CA TRP A 404 12.03 -15.95 30.83
C TRP A 404 11.89 -15.14 29.54
N PRO A 405 12.21 -13.83 29.59
CA PRO A 405 12.08 -12.96 28.42
C PRO A 405 13.18 -13.19 27.36
N PHE A 406 14.28 -13.85 27.74
CA PHE A 406 15.48 -14.05 26.91
C PHE A 406 15.31 -15.05 25.75
N VAL A 407 16.32 -15.12 24.87
CA VAL A 407 16.39 -16.05 23.73
C VAL A 407 16.36 -17.50 24.21
N ARG A 408 15.55 -18.35 23.57
CA ARG A 408 15.62 -19.80 23.76
C ARG A 408 16.59 -20.40 22.76
N ILE A 409 17.76 -20.78 23.22
CA ILE A 409 18.72 -21.56 22.43
C ILE A 409 18.26 -23.03 22.41
N ASN A 410 17.14 -23.30 21.73
CA ASN A 410 16.67 -24.67 21.50
C ASN A 410 17.34 -25.24 20.24
N LEU A 411 18.64 -25.51 20.34
CA LEU A 411 19.48 -26.03 19.23
C LEU A 411 19.10 -27.46 18.80
N PHE A 412 18.47 -28.25 19.69
CA PHE A 412 18.32 -29.71 19.50
C PHE A 412 16.87 -30.23 19.54
N LYS A 413 15.86 -29.36 19.56
CA LYS A 413 14.46 -29.82 19.55
C LYS A 413 14.09 -30.30 18.13
N LYS A 414 14.08 -31.62 17.92
CA LYS A 414 13.52 -32.24 16.71
C LYS A 414 12.02 -31.91 16.60
N ARG A 415 11.51 -31.81 15.38
CA ARG A 415 10.06 -31.64 15.13
C ARG A 415 9.33 -32.75 15.90
N GLN A 416 8.45 -32.37 16.83
CA GLN A 416 7.57 -33.34 17.48
C GLN A 416 6.65 -33.88 16.39
N LYS A 417 6.66 -35.20 16.17
CA LYS A 417 5.61 -35.86 15.38
C LYS A 417 4.27 -35.55 16.04
N PRO A 418 3.18 -35.40 15.28
CA PRO A 418 1.86 -35.22 15.88
C PRO A 418 1.62 -36.35 16.89
N THR A 419 1.46 -35.99 18.16
CA THR A 419 0.95 -36.90 19.17
C THR A 419 -0.52 -37.17 18.82
N ARG A 420 -0.89 -38.44 18.61
CA ARG A 420 -2.29 -38.90 18.58
C ARG A 420 -3.02 -38.22 19.75
N GLY A 421 -4.07 -37.46 19.48
CA GLY A 421 -4.90 -36.90 20.55
C GLY A 421 -5.66 -38.02 21.25
N ASP A 422 -5.99 -37.84 22.53
CA ASP A 422 -6.85 -38.77 23.29
C ASP A 422 -8.26 -38.91 22.68
N SER A 423 -8.67 -38.00 21.78
CA SER A 423 -9.91 -38.08 20.99
C SER A 423 -9.80 -38.87 19.68
N ASP A 424 -8.60 -39.22 19.24
CA ASP A 424 -8.34 -39.88 17.94
C ASP A 424 -8.18 -41.40 18.08
N LEU A 425 -8.46 -41.95 19.27
CA LEU A 425 -8.37 -43.39 19.55
C LEU A 425 -9.50 -44.21 18.92
N GLU A 426 -10.58 -43.57 18.44
CA GLU A 426 -11.72 -44.27 17.83
C GLU A 426 -11.58 -44.52 16.32
N ASN A 427 -10.77 -43.73 15.59
CA ASN A 427 -10.51 -43.92 14.16
C ASN A 427 -9.05 -44.32 13.92
N ASN A 428 -8.84 -45.61 13.67
CA ASN A 428 -7.54 -46.25 13.51
C ASN A 428 -6.83 -45.95 12.16
N GLN A 429 -7.10 -44.80 11.53
CA GLN A 429 -6.51 -44.38 10.25
C GLN A 429 -5.41 -43.35 10.47
N ASP A 430 -4.29 -43.49 9.76
CA ASP A 430 -3.18 -42.54 9.84
C ASP A 430 -3.61 -41.19 9.23
N PRO A 431 -3.42 -40.04 9.93
CA PRO A 431 -3.86 -38.73 9.46
C PRO A 431 -3.18 -38.27 8.16
N GLU A 432 -2.05 -38.89 7.79
CA GLU A 432 -1.39 -38.66 6.51
C GLU A 432 -2.11 -39.36 5.35
N GLU A 433 -2.73 -40.52 5.59
CA GLU A 433 -3.48 -41.28 4.60
C GLU A 433 -4.82 -40.60 4.31
N GLU A 434 -5.51 -40.10 5.33
CA GLU A 434 -6.76 -39.34 5.17
C GLU A 434 -6.54 -38.05 4.35
N PHE A 435 -5.45 -37.33 4.62
CA PHE A 435 -5.08 -36.13 3.88
C PHE A 435 -4.81 -36.44 2.40
N LYS A 436 -4.13 -37.56 2.11
CA LYS A 436 -3.86 -38.00 0.75
C LYS A 436 -5.13 -38.46 0.03
N TYR A 437 -6.00 -39.21 0.72
CA TYR A 437 -7.30 -39.62 0.20
C TYR A 437 -8.16 -38.42 -0.21
N THR A 438 -8.20 -37.38 0.63
CA THR A 438 -8.93 -36.12 0.32
C THR A 438 -8.41 -35.47 -0.95
N MET A 439 -7.09 -35.44 -1.14
CA MET A 439 -6.43 -34.90 -2.33
C MET A 439 -6.74 -35.72 -3.59
N ASP A 440 -6.63 -37.04 -3.51
CA ASP A 440 -6.89 -37.96 -4.63
C ASP A 440 -8.39 -37.92 -5.03
N ARG A 441 -9.30 -37.85 -4.05
CA ARG A 441 -10.74 -37.66 -4.28
C ARG A 441 -11.04 -36.33 -4.97
N LEU A 442 -10.42 -35.25 -4.52
CA LEU A 442 -10.57 -33.93 -5.14
C LEU A 442 -10.03 -33.90 -6.58
N GLN A 443 -8.90 -34.56 -6.85
CA GLN A 443 -8.39 -34.74 -8.22
C GLN A 443 -9.34 -35.55 -9.09
N ALA A 444 -9.93 -36.62 -8.57
CA ALA A 444 -10.93 -37.41 -9.30
C ALA A 444 -12.17 -36.58 -9.64
N LEU A 445 -12.68 -35.76 -8.70
CA LEU A 445 -13.80 -34.85 -8.95
C LEU A 445 -13.45 -33.78 -10.00
N ILE A 446 -12.24 -33.21 -9.96
CA ILE A 446 -11.75 -32.27 -10.98
C ILE A 446 -11.79 -32.92 -12.37
N SER A 447 -11.30 -34.15 -12.52
CA SER A 447 -11.34 -34.87 -13.79
C SER A 447 -12.77 -35.18 -14.24
N SER A 448 -13.67 -35.50 -13.30
CA SER A 448 -15.09 -35.73 -13.58
C SER A 448 -15.79 -34.48 -14.15
N ILE A 449 -15.46 -33.29 -13.61
CA ILE A 449 -15.97 -32.00 -14.14
C ILE A 449 -15.49 -31.73 -15.57
N GLU A 450 -14.28 -32.18 -15.93
CA GLU A 450 -13.76 -32.01 -17.29
C GLU A 450 -14.48 -32.92 -18.29
N THR A 451 -14.94 -34.09 -17.85
CA THR A 451 -15.54 -35.11 -18.71
C THR A 451 -17.07 -35.12 -18.73
N SER A 452 -17.72 -34.38 -17.84
CA SER A 452 -19.18 -34.42 -17.68
C SER A 452 -19.85 -33.22 -18.33
N SER A 453 -20.34 -33.39 -19.56
CA SER A 453 -21.39 -32.52 -20.10
C SER A 453 -22.71 -32.92 -19.47
N THR A 454 -23.29 -32.10 -18.60
CA THR A 454 -24.57 -32.45 -17.97
C THR A 454 -25.74 -32.32 -18.96
N PRO A 455 -26.70 -33.27 -18.93
CA PRO A 455 -27.97 -33.15 -19.64
C PRO A 455 -28.66 -31.79 -19.48
N GLY A 456 -28.59 -31.18 -18.29
CA GLY A 456 -29.12 -29.84 -18.02
C GLY A 456 -28.43 -28.71 -18.79
N MET A 457 -27.10 -28.77 -19.01
CA MET A 457 -26.41 -27.79 -19.87
C MET A 457 -26.81 -27.93 -21.33
N VAL A 458 -27.04 -29.16 -21.79
CA VAL A 458 -27.51 -29.43 -23.16
C VAL A 458 -28.95 -28.96 -23.35
N ALA A 459 -29.84 -29.24 -22.39
CA ALA A 459 -31.21 -28.76 -22.39
C ALA A 459 -31.28 -27.22 -22.31
N PHE A 460 -30.37 -26.59 -21.55
CA PHE A 460 -30.21 -25.15 -21.51
C PHE A 460 -29.86 -24.57 -22.88
N LEU A 461 -28.88 -25.17 -23.56
CA LEU A 461 -28.47 -24.80 -24.91
C LEU A 461 -29.61 -24.97 -25.94
N GLU A 462 -30.33 -26.08 -25.89
CA GLU A 462 -31.49 -26.35 -26.77
C GLU A 462 -32.63 -25.34 -26.54
N THR A 463 -32.84 -24.92 -25.29
CA THR A 463 -33.80 -23.86 -24.94
C THR A 463 -33.42 -22.54 -25.61
N ILE A 464 -32.15 -22.12 -25.50
CA ILE A 464 -31.63 -20.91 -26.14
C ILE A 464 -31.81 -20.96 -27.67
N HIS A 465 -31.51 -22.09 -28.30
CA HIS A 465 -31.66 -22.25 -29.76
C HIS A 465 -33.11 -22.27 -30.24
N SER A 466 -34.06 -22.61 -29.37
CA SER A 466 -35.49 -22.67 -29.71
C SER A 466 -36.19 -21.30 -29.68
N GLN A 467 -35.66 -20.33 -28.93
CA GLN A 467 -36.34 -19.06 -28.60
C GLN A 467 -36.03 -17.92 -29.59
N GLU A 468 -34.79 -17.78 -30.07
CA GLU A 468 -34.36 -16.61 -30.84
C GLU A 468 -33.77 -16.94 -32.22
N LYS A 469 -33.93 -15.99 -33.17
CA LYS A 469 -33.17 -15.99 -34.43
C LYS A 469 -31.66 -15.77 -34.19
N ASP A 470 -31.28 -15.12 -33.09
CA ASP A 470 -29.90 -14.83 -32.66
C ASP A 470 -29.68 -15.28 -31.19
N PRO A 471 -29.16 -16.49 -30.93
CA PRO A 471 -29.03 -17.05 -29.58
C PRO A 471 -27.96 -16.33 -28.73
N ARG A 472 -28.29 -15.97 -27.48
CA ARG A 472 -27.36 -15.38 -26.49
C ARG A 472 -26.99 -16.37 -25.38
N TYR A 473 -25.75 -16.34 -24.93
CA TYR A 473 -25.18 -17.39 -24.05
C TYR A 473 -24.69 -16.87 -22.68
N ASP A 474 -25.06 -15.65 -22.28
CA ASP A 474 -24.49 -14.97 -21.11
C ASP A 474 -24.68 -15.74 -19.79
N LEU A 475 -25.88 -16.28 -19.54
CA LEU A 475 -26.16 -17.12 -18.37
C LEU A 475 -25.35 -18.43 -18.38
N LEU A 476 -25.12 -19.02 -19.56
CA LEU A 476 -24.27 -20.20 -19.70
C LEU A 476 -22.82 -19.88 -19.35
N TYR A 477 -22.33 -18.71 -19.78
CA TYR A 477 -20.97 -18.26 -19.48
C TYR A 477 -20.73 -18.03 -17.99
N ILE A 478 -21.77 -17.65 -17.23
CA ILE A 478 -21.68 -17.53 -15.76
C ILE A 478 -21.42 -18.90 -15.12
N LEU A 479 -22.12 -19.96 -15.55
CA LEU A 479 -21.86 -21.33 -15.07
C LEU A 479 -20.43 -21.78 -15.39
N PHE A 480 -19.98 -21.55 -16.63
CA PHE A 480 -18.61 -21.87 -17.01
C PHE A 480 -17.56 -21.06 -16.24
N CYS A 481 -17.86 -19.79 -15.95
CA CYS A 481 -17.01 -18.93 -15.14
C CYS A 481 -16.85 -19.50 -13.72
N TYR A 482 -17.94 -19.91 -13.08
CA TYR A 482 -17.86 -20.55 -11.78
C TYR A 482 -17.11 -21.88 -11.84
N GLN A 483 -17.48 -22.79 -12.77
CA GLN A 483 -16.86 -24.11 -12.93
C GLN A 483 -15.34 -24.03 -13.16
N MET A 484 -14.90 -23.15 -14.07
CA MET A 484 -13.48 -22.97 -14.39
C MET A 484 -12.68 -22.43 -13.19
N ASN A 485 -13.24 -21.44 -12.49
CA ASN A 485 -12.57 -20.82 -11.35
C ASN A 485 -12.57 -21.73 -10.11
N LEU A 486 -13.65 -22.48 -9.86
CA LEU A 486 -13.74 -23.50 -8.82
C LEU A 486 -12.68 -24.59 -9.05
N LYS A 487 -12.65 -25.17 -10.25
CA LYS A 487 -11.61 -26.12 -10.67
C LYS A 487 -10.21 -25.58 -10.44
N THR A 488 -9.96 -24.36 -10.93
CA THR A 488 -8.64 -23.75 -10.79
C THR A 488 -8.28 -23.56 -9.32
N HIS A 489 -9.21 -23.06 -8.49
CA HIS A 489 -8.97 -22.88 -7.07
C HIS A 489 -8.58 -24.21 -6.40
N CYS A 490 -9.34 -25.28 -6.64
CA CYS A 490 -9.03 -26.60 -6.12
C CYS A 490 -7.66 -27.13 -6.58
N THR A 491 -7.29 -26.96 -7.85
CA THR A 491 -5.94 -27.34 -8.32
C THR A 491 -4.82 -26.56 -7.62
N LYS A 492 -5.07 -25.28 -7.27
CA LYS A 492 -4.09 -24.45 -6.54
C LYS A 492 -4.00 -24.83 -5.07
N VAL A 493 -5.12 -25.20 -4.45
CA VAL A 493 -5.14 -25.76 -3.08
C VAL A 493 -4.39 -27.09 -3.03
N ILE A 494 -4.59 -27.98 -4.02
CA ILE A 494 -3.84 -29.24 -4.14
C ILE A 494 -2.33 -28.97 -4.27
N ALA A 495 -1.92 -28.06 -5.16
CA ALA A 495 -0.50 -27.71 -5.30
C ALA A 495 0.11 -27.14 -4.00
N LEU A 496 -0.68 -26.40 -3.21
CA LEU A 496 -0.26 -25.92 -1.89
C LEU A 496 -0.16 -27.05 -0.85
N ALA A 497 -1.12 -27.98 -0.87
CA ALA A 497 -1.13 -29.18 -0.03
C ALA A 497 0.08 -30.08 -0.34
N GLU A 498 0.41 -30.31 -1.61
CA GLU A 498 1.59 -31.04 -2.08
C GLU A 498 2.89 -30.39 -1.58
N GLU A 499 3.03 -29.07 -1.69
CA GLU A 499 4.21 -28.36 -1.17
C GLU A 499 4.28 -28.48 0.37
N SER A 500 3.14 -28.53 1.08
CA SER A 500 3.13 -28.77 2.53
C SER A 500 3.65 -30.17 2.89
N ILE A 501 3.30 -31.20 2.11
CA ILE A 501 3.78 -32.59 2.27
C ILE A 501 5.29 -32.63 1.99
N ARG A 502 5.71 -32.05 0.87
CA ARG A 502 7.12 -31.98 0.49
C ARG A 502 7.96 -31.32 1.57
N LEU A 503 7.54 -30.16 2.07
CA LEU A 503 8.25 -29.46 3.14
C LEU A 503 8.27 -30.29 4.43
N ALA A 504 7.21 -31.05 4.70
CA ALA A 504 7.17 -31.91 5.88
C ALA A 504 8.19 -33.05 5.81
N HIS A 505 8.44 -33.59 4.61
CA HIS A 505 9.44 -34.62 4.33
C HIS A 505 10.87 -34.04 4.26
N ASP A 506 11.08 -32.93 3.56
CA ASP A 506 12.42 -32.37 3.33
C ASP A 506 13.01 -31.66 4.57
N ARG A 507 12.17 -31.13 5.47
CA ARG A 507 12.58 -30.18 6.54
C ARG A 507 12.39 -30.71 7.97
N HIS A 508 13.09 -31.79 8.33
CA HIS A 508 13.01 -32.36 9.69
C HIS A 508 13.79 -31.59 10.78
N THR A 509 14.90 -30.93 10.44
CA THR A 509 15.78 -30.25 11.41
C THR A 509 15.93 -28.75 11.14
N ARG A 510 16.18 -27.97 12.19
CA ARG A 510 16.48 -26.54 12.09
C ARG A 510 17.89 -26.36 11.53
N ARG A 511 18.05 -25.42 10.60
CA ARG A 511 19.35 -25.08 10.00
C ARG A 511 19.55 -23.56 10.00
N LEU A 512 20.81 -23.16 10.02
CA LEU A 512 21.17 -21.76 9.80
C LEU A 512 21.08 -21.46 8.30
N TRP A 513 20.28 -20.48 7.92
CA TRP A 513 20.14 -19.99 6.55
C TRP A 513 20.73 -18.59 6.45
N LEU A 514 21.64 -18.41 5.50
CA LEU A 514 22.19 -17.10 5.16
C LEU A 514 21.22 -16.34 4.23
N PRO A 515 21.28 -14.99 4.22
CA PRO A 515 20.45 -14.17 3.34
C PRO A 515 20.62 -14.58 1.88
N SER A 516 19.49 -14.81 1.21
CA SER A 516 19.48 -15.31 -0.18
C SER A 516 19.71 -14.21 -1.24
N ILE A 517 19.78 -12.95 -0.82
CA ILE A 517 19.86 -11.78 -1.70
C ILE A 517 21.33 -11.34 -1.87
N THR A 518 21.73 -11.07 -3.12
CA THR A 518 23.05 -10.48 -3.43
C THR A 518 23.18 -9.07 -2.84
N LEU A 519 24.36 -8.70 -2.32
CA LEU A 519 24.62 -7.35 -1.74
C LEU A 519 24.20 -6.19 -2.66
N LYS A 520 24.44 -6.28 -3.97
CA LYS A 520 23.97 -5.27 -4.94
C LYS A 520 22.45 -5.09 -4.94
N LYS A 521 21.69 -6.18 -4.78
CA LYS A 521 20.22 -6.15 -4.65
C LYS A 521 19.79 -5.69 -3.25
N TRP A 522 20.57 -6.00 -2.23
CA TRP A 522 20.35 -5.52 -0.86
C TRP A 522 20.32 -3.99 -0.82
N PHE A 523 21.31 -3.33 -1.44
CA PHE A 523 21.36 -1.86 -1.57
C PHE A 523 20.44 -1.26 -2.65
N ARG A 524 20.11 -1.99 -3.75
CA ARG A 524 19.26 -1.47 -4.84
C ARG A 524 17.76 -1.59 -4.62
N THR A 525 17.29 -2.41 -3.68
CA THR A 525 15.85 -2.67 -3.54
C THR A 525 15.09 -1.45 -3.02
N CYS A 526 14.50 -0.67 -3.93
CA CYS A 526 13.39 0.27 -3.72
C CYS A 526 12.05 -0.52 -3.81
N GLU A 527 10.92 -0.24 -3.17
CA GLU A 527 10.47 0.74 -2.17
C GLU A 527 9.84 -0.03 -0.99
N VAL A 528 10.12 0.41 0.24
CA VAL A 528 9.32 0.18 1.45
C VAL A 528 9.49 1.48 2.24
N ASP A 529 8.41 2.12 2.72
CA ASP A 529 8.55 3.34 3.53
C ASP A 529 9.25 3.01 4.85
N PRO A 530 10.29 3.76 5.25
CA PRO A 530 10.76 3.73 6.63
C PRO A 530 10.15 4.85 7.46
N GLN A 531 9.38 5.78 6.87
CA GLN A 531 8.74 6.85 7.61
C GLN A 531 7.54 6.38 8.43
N VAL A 532 7.08 5.15 8.21
CA VAL A 532 6.23 4.44 9.17
C VAL A 532 7.15 3.71 10.14
N GLY A 533 7.46 4.40 11.23
CA GLY A 533 7.83 3.78 12.48
C GLY A 533 6.80 2.71 12.84
N GLY A 534 6.96 1.45 12.43
CA GLY A 534 6.07 0.36 12.85
C GLY A 534 5.83 -0.63 11.72
N ASP A 535 6.41 -1.83 11.83
CA ASP A 535 5.93 -2.99 11.11
C ASP A 535 4.48 -3.26 11.58
N ASP A 536 3.51 -3.17 10.66
CA ASP A 536 2.09 -3.45 10.87
C ASP A 536 1.83 -4.96 11.03
N ILE A 537 2.33 -5.56 12.12
CA ILE A 537 2.12 -7.00 12.41
C ILE A 537 0.87 -7.21 13.27
N ASN A 538 0.37 -6.20 13.98
CA ASN A 538 -0.83 -6.30 14.83
C ASN A 538 -2.08 -5.62 14.22
N ALA A 539 -2.03 -5.14 12.98
CA ALA A 539 -3.20 -4.57 12.29
C ALA A 539 -4.13 -5.66 11.70
N THR A 540 -4.26 -6.79 12.40
CA THR A 540 -5.16 -7.89 12.03
C THR A 540 -6.64 -7.57 12.31
N THR A 541 -6.94 -6.43 12.95
CA THR A 541 -8.33 -6.08 13.35
C THR A 541 -8.83 -4.73 12.82
N THR A 542 -7.97 -3.80 12.37
CA THR A 542 -8.41 -2.47 11.94
C THR A 542 -7.74 -2.02 10.63
N GLY A 543 -8.25 -2.54 9.52
CA GLY A 543 -8.61 -1.78 8.30
C GLY A 543 -7.60 -0.91 7.54
N GLU A 544 -6.79 -0.07 8.18
CA GLU A 544 -6.47 1.26 7.63
C GLU A 544 -4.96 1.64 7.67
N GLY A 545 -4.04 0.67 7.74
CA GLY A 545 -2.58 0.93 7.79
C GLY A 545 -2.00 1.56 6.53
N LEU A 546 -1.41 2.76 6.66
CA LEU A 546 -0.70 3.49 5.60
C LEU A 546 0.66 2.83 5.26
N ILE A 547 0.66 1.79 4.43
CA ILE A 547 1.89 1.34 3.76
C ILE A 547 2.17 2.33 2.63
N ARG A 548 3.13 3.22 2.84
CA ARG A 548 3.62 4.10 1.78
C ARG A 548 4.71 3.41 0.97
N THR A 549 4.35 2.63 -0.03
CA THR A 549 5.31 2.46 -1.11
C THR A 549 5.32 3.76 -1.91
N SER A 550 6.33 4.61 -1.71
CA SER A 550 6.57 5.75 -2.60
C SER A 550 7.01 5.21 -3.97
N THR A 551 6.11 4.58 -4.71
CA THR A 551 6.28 4.30 -6.14
C THR A 551 6.33 5.65 -6.84
N ARG A 552 7.54 6.19 -7.02
CA ARG A 552 7.69 7.42 -7.81
C ARG A 552 7.22 7.12 -9.24
N PRO A 553 6.58 8.09 -9.92
CA PRO A 553 6.50 8.08 -11.37
C PRO A 553 7.90 7.98 -12.03
N ASP A 554 8.97 8.41 -11.34
CA ASP A 554 10.37 8.24 -11.77
C ASP A 554 10.89 6.80 -11.73
N ALA A 555 10.14 5.82 -11.20
CA ALA A 555 10.42 4.40 -11.43
C ALA A 555 10.30 4.03 -12.93
N LEU A 556 9.85 4.98 -13.75
CA LEU A 556 10.05 5.04 -15.20
C LEU A 556 11.51 5.25 -15.63
N ASP A 557 12.52 5.16 -14.75
CA ASP A 557 13.91 5.15 -15.16
C ASP A 557 14.15 3.98 -16.14
N PRO A 558 14.23 4.24 -17.46
CA PRO A 558 14.13 3.20 -18.49
C PRO A 558 15.32 2.24 -18.43
N ASP A 559 16.40 2.68 -17.79
CA ASP A 559 17.64 1.95 -17.60
C ASP A 559 17.45 0.70 -16.71
N ASN A 560 16.48 0.70 -15.79
CA ASN A 560 16.16 -0.48 -14.96
C ASN A 560 15.20 -1.48 -15.64
N MET A 561 14.41 -1.03 -16.63
CA MET A 561 13.60 -1.90 -17.48
C MET A 561 14.43 -2.51 -18.62
N ALA A 562 15.46 -1.80 -19.10
CA ALA A 562 16.40 -2.27 -20.11
C ALA A 562 17.49 -3.22 -19.56
N ALA A 563 17.65 -3.31 -18.24
CA ALA A 563 18.64 -4.17 -17.57
C ALA A 563 18.22 -5.65 -17.46
N SER A 564 17.36 -6.16 -18.35
CA SER A 564 17.27 -7.60 -18.60
C SER A 564 18.34 -7.97 -19.62
N ASN A 565 19.52 -8.35 -19.11
CA ASN A 565 20.45 -9.21 -19.84
C ASN A 565 19.68 -10.46 -20.34
N ASP A 566 20.20 -11.11 -21.38
CA ASP A 566 19.80 -12.43 -21.88
C ASP A 566 19.07 -12.42 -23.23
N ALA A 567 19.80 -12.03 -24.27
CA ALA A 567 19.60 -12.57 -25.62
C ALA A 567 20.92 -13.11 -26.17
N ASP A 568 21.70 -13.80 -25.34
CA ASP A 568 23.09 -14.12 -25.66
C ASP A 568 23.36 -15.48 -26.30
N HIS A 569 22.35 -16.35 -26.51
CA HIS A 569 22.66 -17.77 -26.74
C HIS A 569 22.59 -18.33 -28.18
N TYR A 570 22.24 -17.59 -29.24
CA TYR A 570 22.11 -18.22 -30.58
C TYR A 570 22.60 -17.44 -31.82
N LEU A 571 23.51 -16.47 -31.71
CA LEU A 571 23.98 -15.74 -32.92
C LEU A 571 25.49 -15.48 -32.98
N ASN A 572 26.05 -15.78 -34.15
CA ASN A 572 27.47 -15.68 -34.53
C ASN A 572 28.08 -14.27 -34.37
N THR A 573 29.33 -14.23 -33.90
CA THR A 573 30.01 -13.10 -33.22
C THR A 573 30.19 -11.82 -34.05
N SER A 574 30.15 -11.88 -35.39
CA SER A 574 30.39 -10.72 -36.27
C SER A 574 29.11 -9.93 -36.61
N LYS A 575 27.97 -10.60 -36.84
CA LYS A 575 26.66 -9.93 -37.03
C LYS A 575 26.10 -9.39 -35.70
N LYS A 576 26.59 -9.92 -34.57
CA LYS A 576 26.21 -9.60 -33.18
C LYS A 576 26.39 -8.11 -32.82
N LYS A 577 27.44 -7.43 -33.30
CA LYS A 577 27.67 -5.99 -33.01
C LYS A 577 26.75 -5.03 -33.78
N ARG A 578 26.34 -5.39 -35.00
CA ARG A 578 25.53 -4.51 -35.87
C ARG A 578 24.04 -4.65 -35.57
N TYR A 579 23.57 -5.87 -35.33
CA TYR A 579 22.18 -6.15 -34.95
C TYR A 579 21.86 -5.71 -33.50
N SER A 580 22.79 -5.91 -32.55
CA SER A 580 22.60 -5.40 -31.18
C SER A 580 22.58 -3.88 -31.11
N LYS A 581 23.39 -3.16 -31.91
CA LYS A 581 23.33 -1.69 -32.00
C LYS A 581 22.00 -1.19 -32.56
N LEU A 582 21.43 -1.87 -33.57
CA LEU A 582 20.13 -1.51 -34.15
C LEU A 582 18.97 -1.79 -33.18
N LEU A 583 18.98 -2.93 -32.49
CA LEU A 583 18.00 -3.29 -31.46
C LEU A 583 18.11 -2.43 -30.20
N HIS A 584 19.31 -2.04 -29.76
CA HIS A 584 19.47 -1.07 -28.66
C HIS A 584 18.96 0.33 -29.05
N LYS A 585 19.14 0.73 -30.32
CA LYS A 585 18.62 1.99 -30.86
C LYS A 585 17.09 1.98 -31.01
N GLN A 586 16.49 0.82 -31.28
CA GLN A 586 15.03 0.64 -31.30
C GLN A 586 14.41 0.44 -29.91
N ARG A 587 15.06 -0.23 -28.95
CA ARG A 587 14.54 -0.39 -27.58
C ARG A 587 14.49 0.92 -26.80
N LYS A 588 15.36 1.88 -27.11
CA LYS A 588 15.23 3.28 -26.66
C LYS A 588 14.04 4.03 -27.29
N ARG A 589 13.25 3.44 -28.21
CA ARG A 589 12.06 4.09 -28.83
C ARG A 589 10.75 3.84 -28.09
N PHE A 590 10.71 3.03 -27.04
CA PHE A 590 9.51 2.91 -26.19
C PHE A 590 9.34 4.08 -25.20
N LEU A 591 10.19 5.10 -25.27
CA LEU A 591 9.87 6.40 -24.69
C LEU A 591 8.68 6.98 -25.46
N PRO A 592 7.70 7.62 -24.78
CA PRO A 592 6.79 8.53 -25.46
C PRO A 592 7.66 9.46 -26.31
N ARG A 593 7.42 9.50 -27.62
CA ARG A 593 8.08 10.50 -28.46
C ARG A 593 7.61 11.85 -27.97
N ASP A 594 8.56 12.66 -27.51
CA ASP A 594 8.30 14.06 -27.23
C ASP A 594 7.86 14.71 -28.55
N PRO A 595 6.64 15.29 -28.63
CA PRO A 595 6.18 15.95 -29.85
C PRO A 595 7.02 17.20 -30.17
N ASP A 596 7.66 17.81 -29.17
CA ASP A 596 8.33 19.10 -29.31
C ASP A 596 9.78 18.97 -29.77
N VAL A 597 10.44 17.84 -29.48
CA VAL A 597 11.90 17.68 -29.71
C VAL A 597 12.27 16.27 -30.18
N TYR A 598 12.99 16.18 -31.31
CA TYR A 598 13.64 14.95 -31.76
C TYR A 598 14.91 14.64 -30.94
N PRO A 599 15.29 13.36 -30.78
CA PRO A 599 16.49 12.99 -30.03
C PRO A 599 17.75 13.66 -30.62
N PRO A 600 18.69 14.11 -29.76
CA PRO A 600 19.86 14.87 -30.21
C PRO A 600 20.73 14.03 -31.17
N ALA A 601 21.11 14.62 -32.30
CA ALA A 601 21.93 14.01 -33.34
C ALA A 601 23.34 14.60 -33.40
N THR A 602 23.50 15.91 -33.19
CA THR A 602 24.79 16.60 -33.25
C THR A 602 25.44 16.75 -31.86
N ARG A 603 26.76 17.01 -31.80
CA ARG A 603 27.47 17.22 -30.52
C ARG A 603 26.94 18.44 -29.75
N SER A 604 26.58 19.52 -30.43
CA SER A 604 25.97 20.70 -29.81
C SER A 604 24.59 20.38 -29.24
N GLN A 605 23.76 19.60 -29.94
CA GLN A 605 22.46 19.15 -29.42
C GLN A 605 22.62 18.26 -28.18
N HIS A 606 23.65 17.42 -28.10
CA HIS A 606 23.94 16.64 -26.90
C HIS A 606 24.35 17.53 -25.71
N PHE A 607 25.11 18.60 -25.96
CA PHE A 607 25.46 19.59 -24.93
C PHE A 607 24.22 20.34 -24.41
N PHE A 608 23.39 20.88 -25.30
CA PHE A 608 22.15 21.55 -24.89
C PHE A 608 21.14 20.60 -24.25
N PHE A 609 21.10 19.33 -24.68
CA PHE A 609 20.31 18.29 -24.01
C PHE A 609 20.84 17.99 -22.61
N ALA A 610 22.16 18.00 -22.39
CA ALA A 610 22.75 17.88 -21.07
C ALA A 610 22.41 19.10 -20.18
N LEU A 611 22.45 20.32 -20.73
CA LEU A 611 22.04 21.54 -20.04
C LEU A 611 20.54 21.54 -19.71
N TYR A 612 19.70 21.08 -20.63
CA TYR A 612 18.27 20.87 -20.41
C TYR A 612 18.02 19.84 -19.31
N ARG A 613 18.75 18.72 -19.31
CA ARG A 613 18.68 17.71 -18.25
C ARG A 613 19.11 18.28 -16.89
N PHE A 614 20.13 19.14 -16.87
CA PHE A 614 20.54 19.86 -15.66
C PHE A 614 19.46 20.84 -15.17
N LYS A 615 18.87 21.64 -16.08
CA LYS A 615 17.73 22.52 -15.76
C LYS A 615 16.55 21.73 -15.19
N ASN A 616 16.18 20.63 -15.83
CA ASN A 616 15.10 19.74 -15.35
C ASN A 616 15.45 19.11 -14.00
N TRP A 617 16.72 18.79 -13.76
CA TRP A 617 17.17 18.30 -12.46
C TRP A 617 17.03 19.37 -11.37
N CYS A 618 17.38 20.64 -11.64
CA CYS A 618 17.18 21.74 -10.70
C CYS A 618 15.70 22.02 -10.40
N VAL A 619 14.83 21.92 -11.41
CA VAL A 619 13.38 22.17 -11.29
C VAL A 619 12.62 20.92 -10.82
N SER A 620 13.27 19.76 -10.74
CA SER A 620 12.66 18.53 -10.25
C SER A 620 12.10 18.75 -8.84
N ILE A 621 10.88 18.27 -8.61
CA ILE A 621 10.14 18.41 -7.34
C ILE A 621 11.00 17.97 -6.16
N ASN A 622 11.76 16.89 -6.32
CA ASN A 622 12.60 16.31 -5.27
C ASN A 622 13.82 17.16 -4.96
N THR A 623 14.50 17.67 -5.99
CA THR A 623 15.66 18.55 -5.86
C THR A 623 15.26 19.90 -5.28
N PHE A 624 14.17 20.46 -5.78
CA PHE A 624 13.63 21.73 -5.31
C PHE A 624 13.17 21.62 -3.84
N PHE A 625 12.53 20.52 -3.46
CA PHE A 625 12.19 20.23 -2.07
C PHE A 625 13.44 20.16 -1.17
N ALA A 626 14.49 19.44 -1.60
CA ALA A 626 15.74 19.37 -0.85
C ALA A 626 16.42 20.75 -0.72
N PHE A 627 16.43 21.53 -1.79
CA PHE A 627 16.97 22.89 -1.82
C PHE A 627 16.24 23.82 -0.85
N LYS A 628 14.92 23.82 -0.90
CA LYS A 628 14.06 24.61 0.00
C LYS A 628 14.25 24.23 1.47
N THR A 629 14.37 22.93 1.77
CA THR A 629 14.70 22.46 3.13
C THR A 629 16.06 22.99 3.58
N ALA A 630 17.06 22.98 2.70
CA ALA A 630 18.40 23.50 3.03
C ALA A 630 18.38 25.01 3.29
N VAL A 631 17.71 25.80 2.44
CA VAL A 631 17.52 27.24 2.64
C VAL A 631 16.86 27.52 4.00
N ALA A 632 15.81 26.77 4.33
CA ALA A 632 15.08 26.91 5.57
C ALA A 632 15.92 26.66 6.83
N VAL A 633 16.71 25.58 6.81
CA VAL A 633 17.60 25.25 7.92
C VAL A 633 18.62 26.37 8.12
N VAL A 634 19.18 26.90 7.03
CA VAL A 634 20.14 28.01 7.08
C VAL A 634 19.50 29.28 7.64
N ILE A 635 18.30 29.65 7.17
CA ILE A 635 17.56 30.82 7.68
C ILE A 635 17.34 30.72 9.19
N LEU A 636 16.92 29.55 9.67
CA LEU A 636 16.72 29.34 11.11
C LEU A 636 18.03 29.33 11.92
N SER A 637 19.19 29.09 11.30
CA SER A 637 20.51 29.23 11.96
C SER A 637 21.11 30.63 11.93
N ILE A 638 20.54 31.60 11.21
CA ILE A 638 21.13 32.94 11.13
C ILE A 638 21.43 33.54 12.52
N PRO A 639 20.54 33.44 13.53
CA PRO A 639 20.83 33.93 14.88
C PRO A 639 22.05 33.28 15.53
N ALA A 640 22.37 32.01 15.20
CA ALA A 640 23.57 31.34 15.69
C ALA A 640 24.86 31.95 15.14
N PHE A 641 24.80 32.56 13.96
CA PHE A 641 25.95 33.11 13.26
C PHE A 641 26.17 34.61 13.52
N ARG A 642 25.24 35.28 14.22
CA ARG A 642 25.31 36.72 14.54
C ARG A 642 25.76 36.92 15.98
N ILE A 643 26.76 37.78 16.20
CA ILE A 643 27.36 38.01 17.52
C ILE A 643 26.31 38.42 18.57
N GLU A 644 25.38 39.31 18.20
CA GLU A 644 24.34 39.83 19.10
C GLU A 644 23.29 38.77 19.49
N ASP A 645 22.95 37.83 18.60
CA ASP A 645 21.85 36.87 18.81
C ASP A 645 22.32 35.47 19.21
N ALA A 646 23.62 35.16 19.05
CA ALA A 646 24.13 33.81 19.27
C ALA A 646 23.99 33.34 20.71
N ALA A 647 24.11 34.25 21.69
CA ALA A 647 23.89 33.94 23.09
C ALA A 647 22.43 33.51 23.33
N TRP A 648 21.47 34.26 22.78
CA TRP A 648 20.04 33.91 22.84
C TRP A 648 19.76 32.57 22.16
N PHE A 649 20.34 32.34 20.97
CA PHE A 649 20.16 31.08 20.24
C PHE A 649 20.70 29.87 21.02
N ALA A 650 21.86 30.03 21.70
CA ALA A 650 22.45 28.98 22.52
C ALA A 650 21.64 28.71 23.79
N GLU A 651 21.20 29.76 24.49
CA GLU A 651 20.38 29.67 25.71
C GLU A 651 19.03 28.99 25.43
N TRP A 652 18.35 29.39 24.35
CA TRP A 652 17.07 28.82 23.94
C TRP A 652 17.20 27.50 23.19
N ARG A 653 18.43 27.01 22.94
CA ARG A 653 18.69 25.77 22.18
C ARG A 653 17.99 25.77 20.81
N GLY A 654 18.18 26.85 20.05
CA GLY A 654 17.53 27.09 18.76
C GLY A 654 17.71 25.99 17.71
N GLN A 655 18.70 25.09 17.89
CA GLN A 655 18.89 23.91 17.02
C GLN A 655 17.63 23.02 16.95
N TRP A 656 16.81 22.99 18.00
CA TRP A 656 15.60 22.17 18.02
C TRP A 656 14.48 22.68 17.11
N ALA A 657 14.44 23.98 16.81
CA ALA A 657 13.55 24.51 15.79
C ALA A 657 13.96 23.99 14.39
N GLN A 658 15.26 23.94 14.11
CA GLN A 658 15.80 23.39 12.87
C GLN A 658 15.58 21.88 12.74
N ILE A 659 15.85 21.12 13.82
CA ILE A 659 15.61 19.67 13.84
C ILE A 659 14.12 19.38 13.65
N SER A 660 13.23 20.14 14.30
CA SER A 660 11.79 20.02 14.10
C SER A 660 11.42 20.28 12.65
N LEU A 661 11.94 21.34 12.03
CA LEU A 661 11.68 21.62 10.61
C LEU A 661 12.06 20.44 9.71
N VAL A 662 13.26 19.87 9.85
CA VAL A 662 13.75 18.78 8.98
C VAL A 662 12.97 17.49 9.22
N LEU A 663 12.67 17.13 10.47
CA LEU A 663 11.90 15.93 10.78
C LEU A 663 10.49 16.00 10.19
N TRP A 664 9.91 17.20 10.13
CA TRP A 664 8.48 17.38 9.90
C TRP A 664 8.07 17.88 8.53
N LEU A 665 9.01 18.43 7.75
CA LEU A 665 8.75 18.83 6.38
C LEU A 665 8.56 17.59 5.49
N PHE A 666 7.37 17.46 4.91
CA PHE A 666 7.03 16.40 3.96
C PHE A 666 6.80 16.97 2.56
N PRO A 667 7.04 16.18 1.50
CA PRO A 667 6.83 16.62 0.12
C PRO A 667 5.34 16.80 -0.25
N MET A 668 4.41 16.20 0.49
CA MET A 668 2.97 16.22 0.22
C MET A 668 2.21 17.06 1.26
N ALA A 669 1.34 17.94 0.79
CA ALA A 669 0.63 18.93 1.61
C ALA A 669 -0.36 18.31 2.61
N GLY A 670 -1.23 17.37 2.21
CA GLY A 670 -2.27 16.83 3.09
C GLY A 670 -1.76 16.13 4.35
N LEU A 671 -0.67 15.38 4.20
CA LEU A 671 -0.01 14.73 5.33
C LEU A 671 0.71 15.71 6.22
N PHE A 672 1.28 16.75 5.62
CA PHE A 672 1.94 17.78 6.37
C PHE A 672 0.95 18.45 7.32
N TYR A 673 -0.24 18.86 6.85
CA TYR A 673 -1.22 19.54 7.68
C TYR A 673 -1.85 18.65 8.75
N SER A 674 -2.29 17.43 8.39
CA SER A 674 -2.86 16.51 9.38
C SER A 674 -1.84 16.09 10.43
N SER A 675 -0.58 15.87 10.02
CA SER A 675 0.49 15.56 10.94
C SER A 675 0.87 16.77 11.79
N MET A 676 0.95 17.98 11.24
CA MET A 676 1.26 19.21 11.99
C MET A 676 0.33 19.38 13.20
N LEU A 677 -0.99 19.19 13.02
CA LEU A 677 -1.96 19.33 14.11
C LEU A 677 -1.76 18.26 15.19
N LEU A 678 -1.68 16.99 14.79
CA LEU A 678 -1.46 15.88 15.73
C LEU A 678 -0.15 16.03 16.49
N ARG A 679 0.86 16.64 15.85
CA ARG A 679 2.17 16.89 16.46
C ARG A 679 2.13 17.98 17.50
N LEU A 680 1.46 19.09 17.20
CA LEU A 680 1.28 20.17 18.17
C LEU A 680 0.62 19.62 19.45
N ILE A 681 -0.46 18.85 19.30
CA ILE A 681 -1.16 18.19 20.41
C ILE A 681 -0.22 17.25 21.18
N GLY A 682 0.52 16.38 20.49
CA GLY A 682 1.46 15.46 21.12
C GLY A 682 2.59 16.16 21.89
N THR A 683 3.10 17.29 21.38
CA THR A 683 4.15 18.05 22.06
C THR A 683 3.67 18.79 23.29
N ILE A 684 2.43 19.30 23.28
CA ILE A 684 1.81 19.93 24.45
C ILE A 684 1.58 18.88 25.54
N ILE A 685 1.01 17.73 25.19
CA ILE A 685 0.74 16.64 26.14
C ILE A 685 2.06 16.13 26.76
N GLY A 686 3.10 15.90 25.94
CA GLY A 686 4.39 15.45 26.47
C GLY A 686 5.11 16.49 27.32
N GLY A 687 4.97 17.79 27.01
CA GLY A 687 5.45 18.86 27.88
C GLY A 687 4.77 18.87 29.25
N VAL A 688 3.43 18.77 29.28
CA VAL A 688 2.65 18.70 30.53
C VAL A 688 3.00 17.45 31.34
N LEU A 689 3.08 16.28 30.70
CA LEU A 689 3.50 15.05 31.39
C LEU A 689 4.93 15.14 31.95
N GLY A 690 5.84 15.83 31.24
CA GLY A 690 7.21 16.06 31.72
C GLY A 690 7.26 16.90 32.99
N ILE A 691 6.46 17.97 33.04
CA ILE A 691 6.28 18.78 34.25
C ILE A 691 5.75 17.92 35.39
N VAL A 692 4.68 17.16 35.16
CA VAL A 692 4.05 16.32 36.21
C VAL A 692 5.03 15.30 36.77
N ILE A 693 5.79 14.59 35.92
CA ILE A 693 6.77 13.59 36.38
C ILE A 693 7.89 14.25 37.18
N TRP A 694 8.36 15.42 36.73
CA TRP A 694 9.41 16.13 37.45
C TRP A 694 8.94 16.58 38.84
N GLU A 695 7.76 17.19 38.94
CA GLU A 695 7.20 17.68 40.20
C GLU A 695 6.97 16.56 41.22
N ILE A 696 6.50 15.40 40.77
CA ILE A 696 6.32 14.23 41.65
C ILE A 696 7.67 13.68 42.12
N SER A 697 8.66 13.61 41.23
CA SER A 697 9.95 12.99 41.53
C SER A 697 10.93 13.92 42.25
N ARG A 698 10.72 15.25 42.19
CA ARG A 698 11.59 16.29 42.74
C ARG A 698 13.07 16.08 42.38
N GLY A 699 13.33 15.67 41.14
CA GLY A 699 14.69 15.41 40.64
C GLY A 699 15.32 14.09 41.08
N ASN A 700 14.60 13.22 41.82
CA ASN A 700 15.11 11.90 42.19
C ASN A 700 15.20 10.98 40.95
N PRO A 701 16.41 10.52 40.54
CA PRO A 701 16.60 9.75 39.31
C PRO A 701 15.83 8.41 39.31
N TYR A 702 15.68 7.78 40.46
CA TYR A 702 14.91 6.52 40.58
C TYR A 702 13.41 6.77 40.41
N GLY A 703 12.89 7.85 41.00
CA GLY A 703 11.49 8.26 40.87
C GLY A 703 11.14 8.61 39.43
N ILE A 704 12.00 9.38 38.75
CA ILE A 704 11.88 9.71 37.33
C ILE A 704 11.81 8.44 36.47
N SER A 705 12.72 7.49 36.70
CA SER A 705 12.81 6.27 35.90
C SER A 705 11.55 5.40 36.03
N VAL A 706 11.03 5.22 37.24
CA VAL A 706 9.82 4.43 37.49
C VAL A 706 8.57 5.10 36.88
N LEU A 707 8.40 6.40 37.08
CA LEU A 707 7.26 7.14 36.52
C LEU A 707 7.31 7.19 34.98
N CYS A 708 8.49 7.37 34.40
CA CYS A 708 8.69 7.31 32.95
C CYS A 708 8.32 5.93 32.40
N PHE A 709 8.72 4.84 33.08
CA PHE A 709 8.37 3.48 32.65
C PHE A 709 6.86 3.26 32.61
N VAL A 710 6.13 3.69 33.64
CA VAL A 710 4.66 3.60 33.69
C VAL A 710 4.03 4.39 32.54
N CYS A 711 4.51 5.61 32.30
CA CYS A 711 4.04 6.43 31.19
C CYS A 711 4.34 5.80 29.82
N PHE A 712 5.55 5.27 29.63
CA PHE A 712 5.92 4.58 28.39
C PHE A 712 5.05 3.35 28.14
N LEU A 713 4.72 2.57 29.18
CA LEU A 713 3.83 1.43 29.02
C LEU A 713 2.47 1.86 28.45
N PHE A 714 1.87 2.92 28.99
CA PHE A 714 0.60 3.46 28.47
C PHE A 714 0.72 4.06 27.06
N LEU A 715 1.78 4.82 26.80
CA LEU A 715 2.00 5.45 25.51
C LEU A 715 2.27 4.40 24.41
N GLN A 716 3.13 3.43 24.68
CA GLN A 716 3.41 2.34 23.74
C GLN A 716 2.20 1.43 23.55
N TYR A 717 1.34 1.28 24.57
CA TYR A 717 0.07 0.59 24.42
C TYR A 717 -0.84 1.33 23.41
N SER A 718 -1.02 2.64 23.61
CA SER A 718 -1.78 3.50 22.69
C SER A 718 -1.19 3.50 21.27
N PHE A 719 0.13 3.35 21.15
CA PHE A 719 0.81 3.25 19.87
C PHE A 719 0.44 1.98 19.09
N PHE A 720 0.40 0.81 19.74
CA PHE A 720 0.12 -0.45 19.05
C PHE A 720 -1.37 -0.75 18.86
N TYR A 721 -2.21 -0.36 19.83
CA TYR A 721 -3.64 -0.73 19.87
C TYR A 721 -4.60 0.45 19.65
N GLY A 722 -4.08 1.68 19.61
CA GLY A 722 -4.89 2.87 19.42
C GLY A 722 -5.31 3.09 17.95
N PRO A 723 -6.27 4.00 17.73
CA PRO A 723 -6.70 4.41 16.38
C PRO A 723 -5.56 5.07 15.59
N MET A 724 -5.72 5.22 14.28
CA MET A 724 -4.72 5.76 13.34
C MET A 724 -3.93 6.98 13.84
N TYR A 725 -4.63 7.95 14.43
CA TYR A 725 -4.04 9.20 14.90
C TYR A 725 -3.23 9.06 16.20
N ALA A 726 -3.42 7.98 16.98
CA ALA A 726 -2.72 7.74 18.24
C ALA A 726 -1.23 7.44 18.04
N LYS A 727 -0.86 6.82 16.91
CA LYS A 727 0.53 6.46 16.56
C LYS A 727 1.47 7.68 16.55
N PRO A 728 1.25 8.72 15.71
CA PRO A 728 2.14 9.89 15.68
C PRO A 728 2.11 10.70 16.99
N ILE A 729 0.97 10.72 17.69
CA ILE A 729 0.86 11.38 19.00
C ILE A 729 1.76 10.67 20.02
N SER A 730 1.68 9.34 20.15
CA SER A 730 2.41 8.59 21.16
C SER A 730 3.93 8.71 21.04
N ILE A 731 4.46 8.60 19.82
CA ILE A 731 5.91 8.82 19.57
C ILE A 731 6.30 10.23 20.04
N LEU A 732 5.48 11.23 19.72
CA LEU A 732 5.82 12.60 20.04
C LEU A 732 5.73 12.94 21.52
N VAL A 733 4.70 12.45 22.19
CA VAL A 733 4.58 12.57 23.64
C VAL A 733 5.81 11.93 24.28
N THR A 734 6.23 10.75 23.82
CA THR A 734 7.42 10.04 24.34
C THR A 734 8.71 10.86 24.16
N VAL A 735 8.94 11.42 22.98
CA VAL A 735 10.16 12.23 22.70
C VAL A 735 10.15 13.53 23.49
N THR A 736 9.04 14.26 23.50
CA THR A 736 8.95 15.55 24.21
C THR A 736 9.00 15.40 25.72
N LEU A 737 8.36 14.36 26.26
CA LEU A 737 8.47 13.98 27.67
C LEU A 737 9.93 13.78 28.09
N ALA A 738 10.66 12.95 27.35
CA ALA A 738 12.06 12.65 27.66
C ALA A 738 12.97 13.88 27.48
N LEU A 739 12.71 14.74 26.49
CA LEU A 739 13.44 15.99 26.30
C LEU A 739 13.32 16.88 27.54
N VAL A 740 12.10 17.16 28.02
CA VAL A 740 11.87 18.04 29.17
C VAL A 740 12.60 17.50 30.41
N ILE A 741 12.42 16.22 30.72
CA ILE A 741 13.00 15.60 31.91
C ILE A 741 14.53 15.54 31.87
N VAL A 742 15.12 15.12 30.75
CA VAL A 742 16.58 14.97 30.64
C VAL A 742 17.26 16.34 30.68
N TYR A 743 16.68 17.37 30.06
CA TYR A 743 17.26 18.72 30.12
C TYR A 743 17.21 19.30 31.51
N GLU A 744 16.07 19.20 32.20
CA GLU A 744 15.96 19.67 33.57
C GLU A 744 16.96 18.95 34.49
N TYR A 745 17.06 17.63 34.34
CA TYR A 745 18.04 16.84 35.09
C TYR A 745 19.48 17.30 34.83
N GLN A 746 19.82 17.60 33.57
CA GLN A 746 21.16 18.12 33.23
C GLN A 746 21.41 19.49 33.89
N TYR A 747 20.45 20.41 33.88
CA TYR A 747 20.62 21.73 34.50
C TYR A 747 20.84 21.65 36.01
N VAL A 748 20.09 20.79 36.70
CA VAL A 748 20.26 20.59 38.15
C VAL A 748 21.65 20.06 38.47
N GLN A 749 22.17 19.12 37.68
CA GLN A 749 23.48 18.52 37.97
C GLN A 749 24.68 19.33 37.51
N ASP A 750 24.52 20.18 36.49
CA ASP A 750 25.58 21.07 36.05
C ASP A 750 25.74 22.28 37.00
N GLY A 751 24.84 22.43 37.99
CA GLY A 751 24.98 23.38 39.09
C GLY A 751 24.91 24.84 38.65
N VAL A 752 24.21 25.13 37.54
CA VAL A 752 24.10 26.49 36.99
C VAL A 752 23.30 27.37 37.98
N PRO A 753 23.86 28.49 38.48
CA PRO A 753 23.12 29.40 39.35
C PRO A 753 21.93 30.01 38.59
N ASN A 754 20.74 29.99 39.20
CA ASN A 754 19.46 30.38 38.58
C ASN A 754 19.07 29.54 37.35
N HIS A 755 19.07 28.20 37.47
CA HIS A 755 18.47 27.35 36.44
C HIS A 755 17.00 27.69 36.22
N ASP A 756 16.57 27.61 34.96
CA ASP A 756 15.17 27.79 34.58
C ASP A 756 14.29 26.76 35.28
N GLU A 757 13.12 27.18 35.76
CA GLU A 757 12.13 26.22 36.25
C GLU A 757 11.64 25.31 35.12
N VAL A 758 11.25 24.09 35.48
CA VAL A 758 10.74 23.03 34.57
C VAL A 758 9.66 23.55 33.62
N TYR A 759 8.76 24.40 34.11
CA TYR A 759 7.68 25.01 33.32
C TYR A 759 8.24 25.85 32.17
N LEU A 760 9.33 26.58 32.42
CA LEU A 760 9.99 27.40 31.43
C LEU A 760 10.78 26.54 30.43
N VAL A 761 11.42 25.45 30.88
CA VAL A 761 12.07 24.49 29.98
C VAL A 761 11.04 23.83 29.06
N ALA A 762 9.90 23.38 29.59
CA ALA A 762 8.80 22.83 28.81
C ALA A 762 8.19 23.87 27.85
N GLY A 763 8.01 25.11 28.31
CA GLY A 763 7.52 26.23 27.50
C GLY A 763 8.46 26.57 26.34
N LYS A 764 9.77 26.68 26.61
CA LYS A 764 10.83 26.87 25.59
C LYS A 764 10.76 25.74 24.54
N ARG A 765 10.53 24.48 24.95
CA ARG A 765 10.40 23.34 24.03
C ARG A 765 9.18 23.44 23.13
N VAL A 766 8.00 23.69 23.69
CA VAL A 766 6.76 23.83 22.92
C VAL A 766 6.88 24.98 21.93
N LEU A 767 7.46 26.11 22.34
CA LEU A 767 7.67 27.27 21.47
C LEU A 767 8.60 26.95 20.28
N LEU A 768 9.73 26.27 20.50
CA LEU A 768 10.66 25.90 19.43
C LEU A 768 10.02 24.96 18.40
N VAL A 769 9.17 24.04 18.86
CA VAL A 769 8.40 23.17 17.96
C VAL A 769 7.41 24.01 17.15
N ILE A 770 6.69 24.95 17.77
CA ILE A 770 5.78 25.88 17.07
C ILE A 770 6.54 26.68 16.02
N ILE A 771 7.72 27.24 16.34
CA ILE A 771 8.57 27.97 15.39
C ILE A 771 8.97 27.07 14.22
N GLY A 772 9.42 25.84 14.50
CA GLY A 772 9.77 24.87 13.45
C GLY A 772 8.58 24.49 12.56
N LEU A 773 7.38 24.32 13.14
CA LEU A 773 6.15 24.04 12.40
C LEU A 773 5.69 25.25 11.58
N LEU A 774 5.76 26.47 12.12
CA LEU A 774 5.43 27.71 11.40
C LEU A 774 6.38 27.93 10.23
N ALA A 775 7.68 27.76 10.43
CA ALA A 775 8.67 27.84 9.37
C ALA A 775 8.40 26.81 8.28
N ALA A 776 8.11 25.55 8.65
CA ALA A 776 7.73 24.51 7.70
C ALA A 776 6.44 24.84 6.93
N SER A 777 5.43 25.43 7.60
CA SER A 777 4.18 25.87 6.98
C SER A 777 4.38 27.02 5.98
N ILE A 778 5.14 28.05 6.36
CA ILE A 778 5.49 29.19 5.47
C ILE A 778 6.21 28.67 4.24
N LEU A 779 7.19 27.78 4.45
CA LEU A 779 7.89 27.16 3.35
C LEU A 779 6.89 26.43 2.47
N ASN A 780 6.02 25.58 3.00
CA ASN A 780 5.03 24.84 2.20
C ASN A 780 4.15 25.73 1.31
N MET A 781 3.96 27.00 1.63
CA MET A 781 3.27 27.97 0.78
C MET A 781 4.10 28.42 -0.45
N ILE A 782 5.43 28.37 -0.41
CA ILE A 782 6.35 28.89 -1.43
C ILE A 782 7.14 27.73 -2.09
N PRO A 783 7.04 27.50 -3.42
CA PRO A 783 5.86 27.49 -4.30
C PRO A 783 4.93 26.29 -4.01
N SER A 784 3.72 26.28 -4.59
CA SER A 784 2.69 25.27 -4.32
C SER A 784 3.23 23.84 -4.39
N GLN A 785 3.22 23.13 -3.25
CA GLN A 785 3.51 21.70 -3.21
C GLN A 785 2.52 20.92 -4.06
N VAL A 786 2.92 19.73 -4.49
CA VAL A 786 2.00 18.80 -5.15
C VAL A 786 0.95 18.40 -4.12
N THR A 787 -0.30 18.74 -4.39
CA THR A 787 -1.42 18.31 -3.57
C THR A 787 -1.68 16.82 -3.78
N GLY A 788 -2.03 16.11 -2.73
CA GLY A 788 -2.47 14.71 -2.77
C GLY A 788 -3.58 14.48 -3.77
N ARG A 789 -4.48 15.45 -3.92
CA ARG A 789 -5.53 15.45 -4.95
C ARG A 789 -4.97 15.45 -6.39
N VAL A 790 -3.93 16.24 -6.67
CA VAL A 790 -3.30 16.30 -8.00
C VAL A 790 -2.51 15.03 -8.28
N GLU A 791 -1.78 14.53 -7.28
CA GLU A 791 -1.01 13.30 -7.39
C GLU A 791 -1.92 12.08 -7.58
N LEU A 792 -3.05 11.99 -6.85
CA LEU A 792 -4.04 10.92 -6.98
C LEU A 792 -4.56 10.83 -8.40
N ARG A 793 -5.04 11.97 -8.93
CA ARG A 793 -5.54 12.08 -10.29
C ARG A 793 -4.50 11.66 -11.33
N ARG A 794 -3.24 12.10 -11.17
CA ARG A 794 -2.14 11.77 -12.10
C ARG A 794 -1.74 10.30 -12.02
N ARG A 795 -1.71 9.72 -10.82
CA ARG A 795 -1.43 8.29 -10.60
C ARG A 795 -2.52 7.43 -11.23
N LEU A 796 -3.78 7.74 -10.94
CA LEU A 796 -4.92 7.00 -11.48
C LEU A 796 -4.94 7.04 -13.02
N ALA A 797 -4.62 8.19 -13.63
CA ALA A 797 -4.46 8.30 -15.08
C ALA A 797 -3.31 7.42 -15.64
N ASN A 798 -2.19 7.34 -14.91
CA ASN A 798 -1.10 6.44 -15.28
C ASN A 798 -1.51 4.97 -15.13
N THR A 799 -2.22 4.61 -14.07
CA THR A 799 -2.72 3.26 -13.80
C THR A 799 -3.68 2.81 -14.90
N ILE A 800 -4.63 3.66 -15.32
CA ILE A 800 -5.51 3.43 -16.48
C ILE A 800 -4.68 3.20 -17.76
N THR A 801 -3.62 3.99 -17.96
CA THR A 801 -2.69 3.78 -19.09
C THR A 801 -1.95 2.45 -19.00
N GLN A 802 -1.56 2.01 -17.80
CA GLN A 802 -0.90 0.72 -17.58
C GLN A 802 -1.87 -0.46 -17.79
N ILE A 803 -3.15 -0.32 -17.40
CA ILE A 803 -4.20 -1.30 -17.72
C ILE A 803 -4.39 -1.39 -19.24
N GLY A 804 -4.40 -0.27 -19.96
CA GLY A 804 -4.40 -0.27 -21.42
C GLY A 804 -3.22 -1.03 -22.03
N ARG A 805 -2.03 -0.92 -21.42
CA ARG A 805 -0.86 -1.73 -21.82
C ARG A 805 -1.06 -3.22 -21.52
N LEU A 806 -1.60 -3.58 -20.35
CA LEU A 806 -1.92 -4.98 -20.01
C LEU A 806 -2.92 -5.58 -21.01
N TYR A 807 -3.97 -4.83 -21.34
CA TYR A 807 -4.97 -5.23 -22.34
C TYR A 807 -4.34 -5.38 -23.72
N SER A 808 -3.47 -4.44 -24.14
CA SER A 808 -2.76 -4.55 -25.42
C SER A 808 -1.81 -5.74 -25.48
N LEU A 809 -1.17 -6.11 -24.35
CA LEU A 809 -0.32 -7.30 -24.25
C LEU A 809 -1.17 -8.55 -24.43
N LEU A 810 -2.31 -8.67 -23.72
CA LEU A 810 -3.30 -9.73 -23.89
C LEU A 810 -3.72 -9.85 -25.36
N ALA A 811 -4.14 -8.75 -25.98
CA ALA A 811 -4.55 -8.72 -27.38
C ALA A 811 -3.41 -9.18 -28.32
N SER A 812 -2.18 -8.73 -28.07
CA SER A 812 -1.04 -9.09 -28.91
C SER A 812 -0.60 -10.55 -28.78
N SER A 813 -0.65 -11.13 -27.57
CA SER A 813 -0.10 -12.46 -27.29
C SER A 813 -1.12 -13.59 -27.45
N TYR A 814 -2.40 -13.29 -27.31
CA TYR A 814 -3.46 -14.29 -27.36
C TYR A 814 -4.46 -14.10 -28.50
N MET A 815 -4.46 -12.93 -29.18
CA MET A 815 -5.43 -12.64 -30.25
C MET A 815 -4.84 -12.45 -31.65
N VAL A 816 -3.51 -12.36 -31.81
CA VAL A 816 -2.85 -12.31 -33.13
C VAL A 816 -2.51 -13.72 -33.58
N SER A 817 -2.85 -14.06 -34.83
CA SER A 817 -2.82 -15.40 -35.45
C SER A 817 -1.44 -16.04 -35.62
N LYS A 818 -0.39 -15.58 -34.93
CA LYS A 818 0.94 -16.18 -35.05
C LYS A 818 1.07 -17.35 -34.08
N ASP A 819 1.40 -18.53 -34.61
CA ASP A 819 1.61 -19.81 -33.88
C ASP A 819 2.69 -19.78 -32.77
N GLU A 820 3.28 -18.62 -32.49
CA GLU A 820 4.29 -18.48 -31.44
C GLU A 820 3.60 -18.30 -30.08
N SER A 821 3.62 -19.36 -29.27
CA SER A 821 3.25 -19.26 -27.85
C SER A 821 4.05 -18.13 -27.16
N PRO A 822 3.44 -17.38 -26.22
CA PRO A 822 4.10 -16.23 -25.62
C PRO A 822 5.40 -16.64 -24.92
N THR A 823 6.50 -15.97 -25.26
CA THR A 823 7.82 -16.23 -24.68
C THR A 823 7.78 -16.08 -23.16
N ASP A 824 8.54 -16.88 -22.42
CA ASP A 824 8.63 -16.78 -20.95
C ASP A 824 8.96 -15.36 -20.46
N ASN A 825 9.68 -14.58 -21.25
CA ASN A 825 9.97 -13.17 -20.98
C ASN A 825 8.71 -12.29 -21.06
N GLN A 826 7.82 -12.50 -22.02
CA GLN A 826 6.54 -11.79 -22.11
C GLN A 826 5.65 -12.15 -20.91
N ARG A 827 5.61 -13.42 -20.51
CA ARG A 827 4.89 -13.87 -19.30
C ARG A 827 5.46 -13.26 -18.03
N LYS A 828 6.79 -13.10 -17.94
CA LYS A 828 7.45 -12.41 -16.82
C LYS A 828 7.12 -10.92 -16.82
N GLN A 829 7.10 -10.27 -17.98
CA GLN A 829 6.75 -8.85 -18.13
C GLN A 829 5.29 -8.58 -17.74
N PHE A 830 4.35 -9.41 -18.20
CA PHE A 830 2.95 -9.30 -17.82
C PHE A 830 2.80 -9.41 -16.30
N ARG A 831 3.33 -10.48 -15.68
CA ARG A 831 3.30 -10.64 -14.21
C ARG A 831 3.92 -9.48 -13.45
N LYS A 832 4.99 -8.89 -13.98
CA LYS A 832 5.64 -7.72 -13.38
C LYS A 832 4.72 -6.50 -13.44
N LEU A 833 4.12 -6.24 -14.60
CA LEU A 833 3.23 -5.09 -14.81
C LEU A 833 1.91 -5.24 -14.02
N THR A 834 1.32 -6.44 -13.96
CA THR A 834 0.13 -6.72 -13.14
C THR A 834 0.40 -6.43 -11.66
N LEU A 835 1.54 -6.88 -11.15
CA LEU A 835 1.93 -6.63 -9.75
C LEU A 835 2.27 -5.15 -9.50
N GLU A 836 2.76 -4.43 -10.51
CA GLU A 836 2.96 -2.98 -10.44
C GLU A 836 1.62 -2.24 -10.35
N VAL A 837 0.65 -2.57 -11.20
CA VAL A 837 -0.71 -2.01 -11.16
C VAL A 837 -1.39 -2.28 -9.82
N GLN A 838 -1.33 -3.52 -9.31
CA GLN A 838 -1.91 -3.87 -8.00
C GLN A 838 -1.32 -3.05 -6.85
N ARG A 839 -0.02 -2.74 -6.91
CA ARG A 839 0.63 -1.87 -5.91
C ARG A 839 0.20 -0.43 -6.06
N GLN A 840 0.14 0.08 -7.28
CA GLN A 840 -0.31 1.44 -7.55
C GLN A 840 -1.74 1.66 -7.05
N LEU A 841 -2.64 0.70 -7.25
CA LEU A 841 -4.02 0.76 -6.74
C LEU A 841 -4.07 0.80 -5.21
N ALA A 842 -3.25 0.00 -4.52
CA ALA A 842 -3.13 0.07 -3.06
C ALA A 842 -2.58 1.44 -2.57
N ASP A 843 -1.60 2.00 -3.27
CA ASP A 843 -1.04 3.33 -2.99
C ASP A 843 -2.10 4.43 -3.24
N GLU A 844 -2.88 4.32 -4.31
CA GLU A 844 -3.95 5.26 -4.69
C GLU A 844 -5.09 5.26 -3.66
N ARG A 845 -5.48 4.10 -3.15
CA ARG A 845 -6.46 3.98 -2.05
C ARG A 845 -6.00 4.71 -0.79
N THR A 846 -4.73 4.53 -0.46
CA THR A 846 -4.07 5.22 0.65
C THR A 846 -4.01 6.73 0.41
N LEU A 847 -3.72 7.16 -0.82
CA LEU A 847 -3.65 8.56 -1.20
C LEU A 847 -5.03 9.23 -1.20
N LEU A 848 -6.10 8.52 -1.57
CA LEU A 848 -7.48 8.99 -1.47
C LEU A 848 -7.87 9.31 -0.02
N MET A 849 -7.54 8.41 0.92
CA MET A 849 -7.73 8.67 2.36
C MET A 849 -6.99 9.93 2.81
N ASN A 850 -5.75 10.13 2.36
CA ASN A 850 -4.96 11.31 2.71
C ASN A 850 -5.48 12.61 2.06
N ALA A 851 -5.98 12.53 0.83
CA ALA A 851 -6.49 13.67 0.08
C ALA A 851 -7.76 14.26 0.72
N ARG A 852 -8.54 13.47 1.47
CA ARG A 852 -9.69 13.93 2.25
C ARG A 852 -9.31 14.92 3.36
N PHE A 853 -8.10 14.80 3.91
CA PHE A 853 -7.62 15.69 4.96
C PHE A 853 -6.98 16.99 4.42
N GLU A 854 -6.89 17.18 3.10
CA GLU A 854 -6.40 18.42 2.52
C GLU A 854 -7.45 19.54 2.63
N PRO A 855 -7.07 20.78 3.03
CA PRO A 855 -8.01 21.89 3.11
C PRO A 855 -8.55 22.26 1.71
N PRO A 856 -9.88 22.32 1.50
CA PRO A 856 -10.48 22.66 0.22
C PRO A 856 -10.44 24.17 -0.05
N LEU A 857 -9.31 24.69 -0.55
CA LEU A 857 -9.17 26.13 -0.82
C LEU A 857 -9.93 26.62 -2.08
N ARG A 858 -10.23 25.73 -3.04
CA ARG A 858 -10.85 26.07 -4.35
C ARG A 858 -12.29 25.55 -4.50
N GLY A 859 -12.74 24.68 -3.59
CA GLY A 859 -14.03 23.99 -3.70
C GLY A 859 -14.01 22.60 -3.06
N THR A 860 -15.18 21.98 -2.99
CA THR A 860 -15.36 20.63 -2.45
C THR A 860 -14.62 19.61 -3.30
N PHE A 861 -14.00 18.63 -2.63
CA PHE A 861 -13.34 17.53 -3.32
C PHE A 861 -14.36 16.41 -3.58
N PRO A 862 -14.53 15.95 -4.83
CA PRO A 862 -15.46 14.89 -5.18
C PRO A 862 -14.94 13.51 -4.72
N SER A 863 -14.94 13.25 -3.41
CA SER A 863 -14.35 12.03 -2.86
C SER A 863 -15.08 10.77 -3.27
N ASN A 864 -16.39 10.86 -3.51
CA ASN A 864 -17.23 9.71 -3.83
C ASN A 864 -16.95 9.25 -5.27
N GLU A 865 -16.82 10.20 -6.19
CA GLU A 865 -16.52 10.00 -7.60
C GLU A 865 -15.13 9.38 -7.77
N TYR A 866 -14.11 9.86 -7.02
CA TYR A 866 -12.80 9.20 -6.99
C TYR A 866 -12.83 7.80 -6.38
N THR A 867 -13.74 7.54 -5.42
CA THR A 867 -13.90 6.19 -4.84
C THR A 867 -14.50 5.23 -5.89
N THR A 868 -15.56 5.65 -6.57
CA THR A 868 -16.19 4.90 -7.65
C THR A 868 -15.22 4.65 -8.81
N LEU A 869 -14.47 5.67 -9.22
CA LEU A 869 -13.46 5.54 -10.27
C LEU A 869 -12.35 4.57 -9.86
N LEU A 870 -11.83 4.68 -8.64
CA LEU A 870 -10.80 3.77 -8.13
C LEU A 870 -11.29 2.31 -8.13
N GLN A 871 -12.51 2.07 -7.64
CA GLN A 871 -13.13 0.75 -7.64
C GLN A 871 -13.28 0.19 -9.07
N SER A 872 -13.69 1.02 -10.02
CA SER A 872 -13.82 0.60 -11.42
C SER A 872 -12.45 0.25 -12.04
N VAL A 873 -11.41 1.01 -11.72
CA VAL A 873 -10.03 0.73 -12.17
C VAL A 873 -9.48 -0.55 -11.52
N GLU A 874 -9.77 -0.81 -10.24
CA GLU A 874 -9.47 -2.08 -9.56
C GLU A 874 -10.14 -3.26 -10.29
N ASN A 875 -11.46 -3.17 -10.52
CA ASN A 875 -12.23 -4.19 -11.22
C ASN A 875 -11.68 -4.44 -12.65
N MET A 876 -11.37 -3.38 -13.39
CA MET A 876 -10.77 -3.47 -14.72
C MET A 876 -9.43 -4.23 -14.70
N ALA A 877 -8.57 -3.98 -13.71
CA ALA A 877 -7.28 -4.65 -13.60
C ALA A 877 -7.45 -6.17 -13.38
N ASP A 878 -8.36 -6.57 -12.51
CA ASP A 878 -8.63 -7.98 -12.23
C ASP A 878 -9.35 -8.69 -13.38
N LEU A 879 -10.22 -7.99 -14.10
CA LEU A 879 -10.88 -8.53 -15.29
C LEU A 879 -9.88 -8.80 -16.42
N VAL A 880 -8.89 -7.95 -16.63
CA VAL A 880 -7.80 -8.21 -17.61
C VAL A 880 -6.97 -9.42 -17.20
N GLU A 881 -6.70 -9.59 -15.91
CA GLU A 881 -6.01 -10.77 -15.39
C GLU A 881 -6.83 -12.06 -15.58
N SER A 882 -8.14 -11.99 -15.34
CA SER A 882 -9.09 -13.09 -15.61
C SER A 882 -9.12 -13.45 -17.10
N MET A 883 -9.16 -12.47 -18.00
CA MET A 883 -9.12 -12.70 -19.44
C MET A 883 -7.84 -13.42 -19.88
N VAL A 884 -6.67 -13.06 -19.33
CA VAL A 884 -5.41 -13.76 -19.64
C VAL A 884 -5.43 -15.19 -19.15
N TYR A 885 -5.99 -15.43 -17.96
CA TYR A 885 -6.13 -16.77 -17.42
C TYR A 885 -7.05 -17.64 -18.29
N ALA A 886 -8.21 -17.11 -18.67
CA ALA A 886 -9.16 -17.74 -19.58
C ALA A 886 -8.51 -18.04 -20.94
N ALA A 887 -7.87 -17.04 -21.56
CA ALA A 887 -7.22 -17.17 -22.85
C ALA A 887 -6.10 -18.22 -22.87
N LYS A 888 -5.42 -18.46 -21.74
CA LYS A 888 -4.39 -19.49 -21.62
C LYS A 888 -4.97 -20.92 -21.73
N SER A 889 -6.21 -21.12 -21.28
CA SER A 889 -6.86 -22.43 -21.22
C SER A 889 -7.57 -22.82 -22.51
N ILE A 890 -7.77 -21.89 -23.44
CA ILE A 890 -8.35 -22.17 -24.77
C ILE A 890 -7.32 -22.93 -25.63
N ASP A 891 -7.71 -23.96 -26.36
CA ASP A 891 -6.79 -24.65 -27.28
C ASP A 891 -6.24 -23.74 -28.41
N PRO A 892 -4.94 -23.83 -28.79
CA PRO A 892 -4.36 -22.97 -29.83
C PRO A 892 -5.06 -23.05 -31.20
N GLU A 893 -5.55 -24.21 -31.62
CA GLU A 893 -6.27 -24.34 -32.90
C GLU A 893 -7.59 -23.57 -32.86
N TRP A 894 -8.29 -23.66 -31.73
CA TRP A 894 -9.53 -22.92 -31.50
C TRP A 894 -9.30 -21.41 -31.44
N ARG A 895 -8.19 -20.96 -30.82
CA ARG A 895 -7.80 -19.54 -30.81
C ARG A 895 -7.50 -19.01 -32.22
N THR A 896 -6.77 -19.77 -33.04
CA THR A 896 -6.43 -19.34 -34.39
C THR A 896 -7.68 -19.24 -35.25
N HIS A 897 -8.58 -20.23 -35.17
CA HIS A 897 -9.87 -20.24 -35.87
C HIS A 897 -10.74 -19.02 -35.50
N ILE A 898 -10.87 -18.73 -34.21
CA ILE A 898 -11.62 -17.55 -33.75
C ILE A 898 -10.93 -16.24 -34.14
N SER A 899 -9.60 -16.22 -34.22
CA SER A 899 -8.85 -15.03 -34.63
C SER A 899 -8.99 -14.70 -36.11
N THR A 900 -9.14 -15.69 -36.98
CA THR A 900 -9.24 -15.47 -38.43
C THR A 900 -10.64 -15.04 -38.87
N ILE A 901 -11.70 -15.54 -38.23
CA ILE A 901 -13.09 -15.29 -38.65
C ILE A 901 -13.57 -13.84 -38.41
N LEU A 902 -13.07 -13.18 -37.35
CA LEU A 902 -13.55 -11.87 -36.88
C LEU A 902 -12.44 -10.82 -36.77
N MET A 903 -11.38 -10.94 -37.58
CA MET A 903 -10.20 -10.09 -37.44
C MET A 903 -10.50 -8.58 -37.63
N SER A 904 -11.35 -8.21 -38.59
CA SER A 904 -11.73 -6.81 -38.86
C SER A 904 -12.52 -6.21 -37.70
N GLU A 905 -13.63 -6.86 -37.32
CA GLU A 905 -14.54 -6.39 -36.27
C GLU A 905 -13.85 -6.33 -34.90
N ARG A 906 -12.99 -7.31 -34.62
CA ARG A 906 -12.18 -7.32 -33.40
C ARG A 906 -11.21 -6.14 -33.36
N LYS A 907 -10.63 -5.76 -34.50
CA LYS A 907 -9.71 -4.63 -34.56
C LYS A 907 -10.44 -3.34 -34.23
N ASP A 908 -11.67 -3.17 -34.73
CA ASP A 908 -12.50 -2.00 -34.44
C ASP A 908 -12.91 -1.96 -32.97
N TYR A 909 -13.31 -3.12 -32.41
CA TYR A 909 -13.61 -3.26 -30.98
C TYR A 909 -12.39 -2.95 -30.08
N LEU A 910 -11.24 -3.54 -30.37
CA LEU A 910 -9.99 -3.29 -29.66
C LEU A 910 -9.58 -1.82 -29.76
N SER A 911 -9.74 -1.21 -30.94
CA SER A 911 -9.45 0.20 -31.17
C SER A 911 -10.35 1.08 -30.30
N SER A 912 -11.65 0.79 -30.21
CA SER A 912 -12.58 1.53 -29.36
C SER A 912 -12.15 1.50 -27.89
N ILE A 913 -11.81 0.32 -27.35
CA ILE A 913 -11.33 0.18 -25.96
C ILE A 913 -10.03 0.96 -25.74
N MET A 914 -9.06 0.83 -26.66
CA MET A 914 -7.77 1.53 -26.52
C MET A 914 -7.94 3.05 -26.58
N VAL A 915 -8.82 3.56 -27.45
CA VAL A 915 -9.14 4.98 -27.55
C VAL A 915 -9.82 5.47 -26.28
N ALA A 916 -10.82 4.75 -25.77
CA ALA A 916 -11.50 5.10 -24.53
C ALA A 916 -10.54 5.16 -23.34
N LEU A 917 -9.74 4.12 -23.10
CA LEU A 917 -8.73 4.12 -22.02
C LEU A 917 -7.73 5.27 -22.17
N LYS A 918 -7.29 5.55 -23.39
CA LYS A 918 -6.32 6.61 -23.67
C LYS A 918 -6.93 8.00 -23.46
N LEU A 919 -8.19 8.18 -23.85
CA LEU A 919 -8.95 9.41 -23.68
C LEU A 919 -9.23 9.65 -22.19
N THR A 920 -9.73 8.65 -21.45
CA THR A 920 -9.96 8.75 -20.00
C THR A 920 -8.69 9.10 -19.24
N ALA A 921 -7.57 8.42 -19.51
CA ALA A 921 -6.29 8.76 -18.91
C ALA A 921 -5.80 10.16 -19.33
N GLY A 922 -5.98 10.53 -20.60
CA GLY A 922 -5.66 11.83 -21.16
C GLY A 922 -6.42 12.96 -20.47
N SER A 923 -7.75 12.91 -20.48
CA SER A 923 -8.67 13.84 -19.83
C SER A 923 -8.39 13.96 -18.34
N LEU A 924 -8.22 12.84 -17.63
CA LEU A 924 -7.93 12.85 -16.20
C LEU A 924 -6.58 13.50 -15.89
N SER A 925 -5.53 13.23 -16.68
CA SER A 925 -4.20 13.82 -16.46
C SER A 925 -4.14 15.32 -16.81
N SER A 926 -4.76 15.71 -17.92
CA SER A 926 -4.71 17.06 -18.50
C SER A 926 -5.80 18.02 -17.99
N LYS A 927 -6.86 17.50 -17.33
CA LYS A 927 -8.10 18.24 -17.00
C LYS A 927 -8.87 18.70 -18.24
N MET A 928 -8.77 17.93 -19.33
CA MET A 928 -9.51 18.21 -20.56
C MET A 928 -10.86 17.53 -20.53
N THR A 929 -11.88 18.29 -20.89
CA THR A 929 -13.25 17.85 -21.18
C THR A 929 -13.27 16.74 -22.23
N TYR A 930 -14.32 15.94 -22.20
CA TYR A 930 -14.54 14.96 -23.26
C TYR A 930 -15.12 15.63 -24.52
N PRO A 931 -14.86 15.07 -25.72
CA PRO A 931 -15.50 15.53 -26.93
C PRO A 931 -17.03 15.32 -26.85
N PRO A 932 -17.83 16.14 -27.56
CA PRO A 932 -19.30 16.07 -27.53
C PRO A 932 -19.84 14.73 -28.04
N PHE A 933 -19.11 14.09 -28.97
CA PHE A 933 -19.47 12.82 -29.55
C PHE A 933 -18.31 11.83 -29.38
N LEU A 934 -18.55 10.78 -28.61
CA LEU A 934 -17.62 9.67 -28.43
C LEU A 934 -18.36 8.37 -28.77
N ILE A 935 -17.73 7.52 -29.58
CA ILE A 935 -18.23 6.16 -29.80
C ILE A 935 -18.02 5.41 -28.47
N THR A 936 -19.12 4.99 -27.84
CA THR A 936 -19.03 4.27 -26.58
C THR A 936 -18.42 2.88 -26.82
N PRO A 937 -17.59 2.39 -25.88
CA PRO A 937 -17.09 1.03 -25.93
C PRO A 937 -18.22 -0.02 -25.97
N ALA A 938 -19.41 0.22 -25.38
CA ALA A 938 -20.55 -0.69 -25.50
C ALA A 938 -21.07 -0.82 -26.93
N ASP A 939 -21.18 0.27 -27.69
CA ASP A 939 -21.70 0.18 -29.06
C ASP A 939 -20.81 -0.70 -29.95
N ALA A 940 -19.49 -0.48 -29.87
CA ALA A 940 -18.52 -1.31 -30.59
C ALA A 940 -18.55 -2.76 -30.11
N ARG A 941 -18.77 -2.97 -28.81
CA ARG A 941 -18.92 -4.31 -28.22
C ARG A 941 -20.18 -5.01 -28.69
N HIS A 942 -21.33 -4.33 -28.68
CA HIS A 942 -22.61 -4.92 -29.04
C HIS A 942 -22.60 -5.40 -30.49
N ARG A 943 -21.97 -4.63 -31.39
CA ARG A 943 -21.72 -5.04 -32.78
C ARG A 943 -20.81 -6.28 -32.84
N PHE A 944 -19.72 -6.29 -32.07
CA PHE A 944 -18.80 -7.42 -32.04
C PHE A 944 -19.46 -8.69 -31.48
N SER A 945 -20.15 -8.62 -30.34
CA SER A 945 -20.86 -9.73 -29.71
C SER A 945 -21.93 -10.31 -30.63
N HIS A 946 -22.77 -9.48 -31.24
CA HIS A 946 -23.80 -9.93 -32.18
C HIS A 946 -23.20 -10.70 -33.38
N LEU A 947 -22.09 -10.21 -33.93
CA LEU A 947 -21.40 -10.88 -35.03
C LEU A 947 -20.69 -12.17 -34.60
N VAL A 948 -20.15 -12.22 -33.38
CA VAL A 948 -19.59 -13.43 -32.78
C VAL A 948 -20.70 -14.48 -32.65
N GLU A 949 -21.84 -14.16 -32.05
CA GLU A 949 -22.96 -15.08 -31.83
C GLU A 949 -23.56 -15.57 -33.15
N LYS A 950 -23.67 -14.68 -34.15
CA LYS A 950 -24.17 -15.03 -35.48
C LYS A 950 -23.23 -15.96 -36.26
N LYS A 951 -21.91 -15.73 -36.19
CA LYS A 951 -20.90 -16.49 -36.96
C LYS A 951 -20.40 -17.74 -36.24
N LEU A 952 -20.31 -17.69 -34.92
CA LEU A 952 -19.88 -18.79 -34.04
C LEU A 952 -21.09 -19.35 -33.29
N ARG A 953 -22.15 -19.73 -34.03
CA ARG A 953 -23.30 -20.42 -33.44
C ARG A 953 -22.83 -21.69 -32.75
N ILE A 954 -23.03 -21.75 -31.44
CA ILE A 954 -22.63 -22.89 -30.63
C ILE A 954 -23.52 -24.06 -31.00
N GLN A 955 -22.92 -25.21 -31.25
CA GLN A 955 -23.62 -26.45 -31.58
C GLN A 955 -23.48 -27.44 -30.42
N ARG A 956 -24.37 -28.44 -30.37
CA ARG A 956 -24.30 -29.52 -29.38
C ARG A 956 -22.95 -30.24 -29.35
N ARG A 957 -22.23 -30.29 -30.49
CA ARG A 957 -20.87 -30.84 -30.61
C ARG A 957 -19.79 -30.05 -29.82
N ASP A 958 -20.04 -28.78 -29.54
CA ASP A 958 -19.09 -27.91 -28.82
C ASP A 958 -19.19 -28.09 -27.29
N LEU A 959 -20.24 -28.78 -26.83
CA LEU A 959 -20.41 -29.28 -25.46
C LEU A 959 -19.86 -30.71 -25.28
N ASN A 960 -19.23 -31.30 -26.30
CA ASN A 960 -18.61 -32.61 -26.17
C ASN A 960 -17.41 -32.56 -25.20
N VAL A 961 -17.07 -33.71 -24.63
CA VAL A 961 -15.99 -33.86 -23.64
C VAL A 961 -14.66 -33.25 -24.09
N GLU A 962 -14.30 -33.39 -25.37
CA GLU A 962 -13.03 -32.88 -25.91
C GLU A 962 -13.02 -31.35 -26.14
N THR A 963 -14.17 -30.74 -26.43
CA THR A 963 -14.30 -29.34 -26.84
C THR A 963 -14.80 -28.42 -25.71
N LEU A 964 -15.51 -28.98 -24.72
CA LEU A 964 -16.08 -28.27 -23.58
C LEU A 964 -15.07 -27.41 -22.80
N PRO A 965 -13.83 -27.86 -22.47
CA PRO A 965 -12.90 -27.04 -21.69
C PRO A 965 -12.45 -25.76 -22.41
N SER A 966 -12.19 -25.87 -23.71
CA SER A 966 -11.82 -24.72 -24.56
C SER A 966 -12.99 -23.76 -24.74
N PHE A 967 -14.19 -24.31 -24.91
CA PHE A 967 -15.42 -23.54 -25.05
C PHE A 967 -15.78 -22.79 -23.76
N ALA A 968 -15.75 -23.48 -22.61
CA ALA A 968 -15.96 -22.87 -21.30
C ALA A 968 -14.99 -21.71 -21.07
N ALA A 969 -13.69 -21.92 -21.33
CA ALA A 969 -12.67 -20.89 -21.19
C ALA A 969 -12.93 -19.67 -22.09
N TYR A 970 -13.46 -19.87 -23.30
CA TYR A 970 -13.85 -18.77 -24.17
C TYR A 970 -15.08 -18.02 -23.68
N GLY A 971 -16.09 -18.73 -23.16
CA GLY A 971 -17.23 -18.12 -22.49
C GLY A 971 -16.81 -17.22 -21.33
N VAL A 972 -15.87 -17.68 -20.50
CA VAL A 972 -15.27 -16.86 -19.42
C VAL A 972 -14.55 -15.63 -19.98
N TYR A 973 -13.78 -15.80 -21.05
CA TYR A 973 -13.09 -14.67 -21.70
C TYR A 973 -14.09 -13.62 -22.20
N LEU A 974 -15.17 -14.04 -22.87
CA LEU A 974 -16.21 -13.15 -23.35
C LEU A 974 -16.93 -12.44 -22.20
N LEU A 975 -17.34 -13.16 -21.15
CA LEU A 975 -18.00 -12.60 -19.97
C LEU A 975 -17.12 -11.57 -19.24
N ALA A 976 -15.82 -11.85 -19.11
CA ALA A 976 -14.87 -10.92 -18.52
C ALA A 976 -14.66 -9.68 -19.41
N SER A 977 -14.52 -9.88 -20.73
CA SER A 977 -14.41 -8.79 -21.71
C SER A 977 -15.64 -7.88 -21.71
N VAL A 978 -16.82 -8.48 -21.60
CA VAL A 978 -18.11 -7.80 -21.43
C VAL A 978 -18.06 -6.91 -20.21
N SER A 979 -17.73 -7.47 -19.06
CA SER A 979 -17.74 -6.75 -17.80
C SER A 979 -16.65 -5.68 -17.72
N PHE A 980 -15.54 -5.88 -18.43
CA PHE A 980 -14.48 -4.88 -18.53
C PHE A 980 -14.99 -3.63 -19.26
N VAL A 981 -15.78 -3.80 -20.32
CA VAL A 981 -16.38 -2.68 -21.04
C VAL A 981 -17.39 -1.94 -20.18
N THR A 982 -18.22 -2.64 -19.40
CA THR A 982 -19.18 -1.98 -18.50
C THR A 982 -18.47 -1.17 -17.41
N GLU A 983 -17.38 -1.70 -16.86
CA GLU A 983 -16.55 -0.95 -15.90
C GLU A 983 -15.89 0.26 -16.57
N LEU A 984 -15.35 0.10 -17.78
CA LEU A 984 -14.78 1.22 -18.54
C LEU A 984 -15.82 2.33 -18.79
N GLU A 985 -17.09 1.98 -18.99
CA GLU A 985 -18.17 2.97 -19.14
C GLU A 985 -18.52 3.69 -17.85
N VAL A 986 -18.53 2.98 -16.71
CA VAL A 986 -18.66 3.61 -15.40
C VAL A 986 -17.49 4.58 -15.17
N ALA A 987 -16.27 4.17 -15.50
CA ALA A 987 -15.09 5.03 -15.41
C ALA A 987 -15.19 6.25 -16.36
N LEU A 988 -15.65 6.06 -17.60
CA LEU A 988 -15.90 7.14 -18.55
C LEU A 988 -16.93 8.13 -17.98
N LYS A 989 -18.12 7.66 -17.57
CA LYS A 989 -19.19 8.47 -16.99
C LYS A 989 -18.73 9.26 -15.77
N THR A 990 -18.04 8.59 -14.85
CA THR A 990 -17.51 9.23 -13.63
C THR A 990 -16.49 10.33 -13.98
N VAL A 991 -15.63 10.12 -14.97
CA VAL A 991 -14.71 11.17 -15.43
C VAL A 991 -15.45 12.28 -16.17
N THR A 992 -16.52 11.97 -16.89
CA THR A 992 -17.38 12.96 -17.55
C THR A 992 -18.04 13.87 -16.55
N GLU A 993 -18.55 13.33 -15.44
CA GLU A 993 -19.11 14.11 -14.32
C GLU A 993 -18.04 15.00 -13.65
N MET A 994 -16.79 14.54 -13.60
CA MET A 994 -15.69 15.31 -12.99
C MET A 994 -15.10 16.42 -13.87
N VAL A 995 -14.99 16.19 -15.19
CA VAL A 995 -14.28 17.10 -16.10
C VAL A 995 -15.23 17.84 -17.06
N GLY A 996 -16.44 17.32 -17.27
CA GLY A 996 -17.42 17.86 -18.21
C GLY A 996 -17.25 17.35 -19.64
N VAL A 997 -18.20 17.75 -20.49
CA VAL A 997 -18.21 17.54 -21.94
C VAL A 997 -18.11 18.89 -22.62
N ASP A 998 -17.39 18.97 -23.72
CA ASP A 998 -17.38 20.18 -24.56
C ASP A 998 -18.77 20.42 -25.16
N ASP A 999 -19.36 21.58 -24.91
CA ASP A 999 -20.60 22.02 -25.56
C ASP A 999 -20.26 22.90 -26.79
N PRO A 1000 -20.59 22.45 -28.03
CA PRO A 1000 -20.40 23.26 -29.23
C PRO A 1000 -21.18 24.58 -29.21
N LEU A 1001 -22.23 24.71 -28.41
CA LEU A 1001 -23.03 25.93 -28.30
C LEU A 1001 -22.31 27.00 -27.48
N GLU A 1002 -21.61 26.63 -26.41
CA GLU A 1002 -20.77 27.58 -25.64
C GLU A 1002 -19.72 28.26 -26.53
N TRP A 1003 -19.17 27.55 -27.52
CA TRP A 1003 -18.20 28.12 -28.46
C TRP A 1003 -18.80 29.17 -29.39
N LYS A 1004 -20.11 29.10 -29.67
CA LYS A 1004 -20.81 30.15 -30.43
C LYS A 1004 -21.06 31.39 -29.59
N GLU A 1005 -21.26 31.23 -28.29
CA GLU A 1005 -21.48 32.34 -27.35
C GLU A 1005 -20.18 33.05 -26.98
N LEU A 1006 -19.05 32.33 -26.85
CA LEU A 1006 -17.71 32.91 -26.61
C LEU A 1006 -17.19 33.81 -27.75
N ASN A 1007 -17.76 33.72 -28.95
CA ASN A 1007 -17.40 34.53 -30.12
C ASN A 1007 -18.37 35.70 -30.38
N ARG A 1008 -19.39 35.88 -29.54
CA ARG A 1008 -20.21 37.10 -29.48
C ARG A 1008 -19.70 38.01 -28.38
#